data_AF-A0A5M3X0H2-F1
#
_entry.id   AF-A0A5M3X0H2-F1
#
_cell.length_a   1.000
_cell.length_b   1.000
_cell.length_c   1.000
_cell.angle_alpha   90.00
_cell.angle_beta   90.00
_cell.angle_gamma   90.00
#
_symmetry.space_group_name_H-M   'P 1'
#
loop_
_entity.id
_entity.type
_entity.pdbx_description
1 polymer ?
#
loop_
_entity_poly.entity_id
_entity_poly.type
_entity_poly.pdbx_seq_one_letter_code
_entity_poly.pdbx_strand_id
1 'polypeptide(L)'
;MFFGRGRESRELSDLWRSNRLVVLYGPSGIGKSSLLHAGTMPLLEDDHLDILPTGRASPGTPFPTPSHHNPYTFCLLSSWSPADSPGRLSELTVSQFLRSRPRRTDRYGDDIPVFAAIDQFEEVLNSPSPWRKHREAFLDQLGDATKEIPNLRLLVSIREDAIAELLPREADLAGHSRARLRLSPLSVDAALSAVTGPLAGTARRFAPQVAEQLVRDLSTVHAFNVLGERRSIELDSVEPWQIQIVCAQLWDALPADTEEITLAHIDEYGDVAKALTSFCARMVKAVADDHGIPEEVLRKWLYDRFVTEHGTRGTAYEGLSETGGMPNEIAQALERRRVLRAEERAGSRWYELQHDRLIEAVKILHDSSIDPDAHVPAGPTALSGADFLKAAESALATGEFMPAEKYALEALRRTSDAGGANATRTRAETLSLLGNLALYQNQPDAALARFRQAAQNFEALQLPSAVARLLSAVAKILIERQQFGPAIDELQAAVARLPSEPSIKRELANALWAIGQLNPAIAIFNSVLTVTPDDPAALVSRGRIRAEREDAAAALEDLLRAAELNPMVLADPAVRAARALALAGVGRLDEAAIEARIATSMGPNHGPALLAAAQVAKRMGDQEQSYELARRATDASSPQLFPHEFVRARTMLFNL
;
A
#
# COMPACT_ATOMS: atom_id res chain seq x y z
N MET A 1 18.70 -11.79 13.73
CA MET A 1 18.25 -12.92 14.55
C MET A 1 17.00 -12.50 15.31
N PHE A 2 16.00 -13.38 15.41
CA PHE A 2 14.72 -13.13 16.08
C PHE A 2 14.55 -14.18 17.19
N PHE A 3 14.36 -13.73 18.44
CA PHE A 3 14.40 -14.59 19.63
C PHE A 3 13.05 -14.67 20.34
N GLY A 4 12.85 -15.69 21.17
CA GLY A 4 11.62 -15.90 21.94
C GLY A 4 10.39 -16.37 21.15
N ARG A 5 10.45 -16.44 19.81
CA ARG A 5 9.29 -16.80 18.95
C ARG A 5 9.57 -17.94 17.98
N GLY A 6 10.54 -18.80 18.29
CA GLY A 6 10.98 -19.87 17.40
C GLY A 6 9.89 -20.92 17.13
N ARG A 7 9.02 -21.19 18.11
CA ARG A 7 7.90 -22.12 17.97
C ARG A 7 6.84 -21.53 17.03
N GLU A 8 6.41 -20.30 17.30
CA GLU A 8 5.39 -19.59 16.52
C GLU A 8 5.85 -19.32 15.09
N SER A 9 7.14 -19.05 14.87
CA SER A 9 7.70 -18.88 13.52
C SER A 9 7.57 -20.17 12.71
N ARG A 10 7.89 -21.33 13.30
CA ARG A 10 7.76 -22.63 12.63
C ARG A 10 6.29 -23.00 12.42
N GLU A 11 5.46 -22.82 13.44
CA GLU A 11 4.03 -23.08 13.35
C GLU A 11 3.35 -22.24 12.26
N LEU A 12 3.67 -20.94 12.19
CA LEU A 12 3.15 -20.08 11.12
C LEU A 12 3.64 -20.53 9.74
N SER A 13 4.93 -20.90 9.64
CA SER A 13 5.53 -21.42 8.40
C SER A 13 4.85 -22.71 7.93
N ASP A 14 4.62 -23.65 8.84
CA ASP A 14 3.96 -24.94 8.56
C ASP A 14 2.50 -24.73 8.16
N LEU A 15 1.76 -23.90 8.91
CA LEU A 15 0.38 -23.54 8.57
C LEU A 15 0.29 -22.89 7.19
N TRP A 16 1.23 -22.00 6.85
CA TRP A 16 1.23 -21.33 5.55
C TRP A 16 1.55 -22.29 4.41
N ARG A 17 2.46 -23.26 4.64
CA ARG A 17 2.74 -24.35 3.70
C ARG A 17 1.61 -25.36 3.54
N SER A 18 0.70 -25.51 4.51
CA SER A 18 -0.40 -26.48 4.44
C SER A 18 -1.75 -25.89 4.03
N ASN A 19 -1.92 -24.56 4.12
CA ASN A 19 -3.20 -23.89 3.87
C ASN A 19 -3.12 -22.90 2.70
N ARG A 20 -4.28 -22.60 2.11
CA ARG A 20 -4.41 -21.56 1.08
C ARG A 20 -4.57 -20.17 1.69
N LEU A 21 -5.15 -20.07 2.88
CA LEU A 21 -5.20 -18.85 3.68
C LEU A 21 -4.71 -19.11 5.10
N VAL A 22 -3.82 -18.25 5.59
CA VAL A 22 -3.49 -18.18 7.00
C VAL A 22 -3.75 -16.77 7.52
N VAL A 23 -4.52 -16.68 8.61
CA VAL A 23 -4.77 -15.42 9.31
C VAL A 23 -3.91 -15.39 10.57
N LEU A 24 -2.86 -14.55 10.58
CA LEU A 24 -2.09 -14.23 11.77
C LEU A 24 -2.76 -13.06 12.49
N TYR A 25 -3.25 -13.27 13.71
CA TYR A 25 -3.95 -12.22 14.45
C TYR A 25 -3.50 -12.09 15.90
N GLY A 26 -3.71 -10.92 16.50
CA GLY A 26 -3.37 -10.67 17.90
C GLY A 26 -3.37 -9.18 18.24
N PRO A 27 -3.14 -8.82 19.52
CA PRO A 27 -3.12 -7.44 19.99
C PRO A 27 -2.09 -6.56 19.25
N SER A 28 -2.29 -5.25 19.34
CA SER A 28 -1.32 -4.29 18.78
C SER A 28 -0.02 -4.31 19.57
N GLY A 29 1.14 -4.27 18.90
CA GLY A 29 2.45 -4.30 19.56
C GLY A 29 2.94 -5.69 20.00
N ILE A 30 2.16 -6.76 19.80
CA ILE A 30 2.51 -8.13 20.19
C ILE A 30 3.63 -8.78 19.34
N GLY A 31 4.08 -8.09 18.29
CA GLY A 31 5.16 -8.53 17.40
C GLY A 31 4.73 -9.30 16.14
N LYS A 32 3.51 -9.11 15.61
CA LYS A 32 3.04 -9.78 14.37
C LYS A 32 3.95 -9.52 13.17
N SER A 33 4.23 -8.24 12.87
CA SER A 33 5.12 -7.85 11.78
C SER A 33 6.53 -8.43 11.99
N SER A 34 7.07 -8.36 13.20
CA SER A 34 8.38 -8.95 13.53
C SER A 34 8.39 -10.48 13.35
N LEU A 35 7.33 -11.18 13.76
CA LEU A 35 7.17 -12.62 13.56
C LEU A 35 7.15 -12.99 12.08
N LEU A 36 6.41 -12.23 11.26
CA LEU A 36 6.34 -12.45 9.82
C LEU A 36 7.70 -12.21 9.17
N HIS A 37 8.26 -11.01 9.33
CA HIS A 37 9.47 -10.58 8.63
C HIS A 37 10.76 -11.23 9.15
N ALA A 38 10.95 -11.30 10.47
CA ALA A 38 12.21 -11.73 11.07
C ALA A 38 12.19 -13.20 11.53
N GLY A 39 11.00 -13.77 11.72
CA GLY A 39 10.83 -15.17 12.13
C GLY A 39 10.45 -16.10 10.98
N THR A 40 9.40 -15.78 10.25
CA THR A 40 8.73 -16.72 9.33
C THR A 40 9.32 -16.68 7.92
N MET A 41 9.54 -15.49 7.36
CA MET A 41 10.12 -15.33 6.02
C MET A 41 11.49 -16.03 5.88
N PRO A 42 12.44 -15.92 6.83
CA PRO A 42 13.72 -16.62 6.72
C PRO A 42 13.61 -18.14 6.75
N LEU A 43 12.55 -18.70 7.36
CA LEU A 43 12.29 -20.15 7.34
C LEU A 43 11.74 -20.64 5.99
N LEU A 44 11.40 -19.71 5.11
CA LEU A 44 10.87 -19.99 3.77
C LEU A 44 11.90 -19.64 2.68
N GLU A 45 13.04 -19.03 3.00
CA GLU A 45 14.12 -18.75 2.04
C GLU A 45 14.76 -20.07 1.56
N ASP A 46 14.14 -20.65 0.52
CA ASP A 46 14.57 -21.83 -0.21
C ASP A 46 14.40 -21.54 -1.72
N ASP A 47 15.39 -21.91 -2.53
CA ASP A 47 15.40 -21.73 -3.99
C ASP A 47 14.22 -22.44 -4.70
N HIS A 48 13.50 -23.30 -3.96
CA HIS A 48 12.34 -24.04 -4.44
C HIS A 48 10.98 -23.41 -4.14
N LEU A 49 10.90 -22.20 -3.57
CA LEU A 49 9.64 -21.50 -3.28
C LEU A 49 9.52 -20.18 -4.06
N ASP A 50 8.32 -19.86 -4.57
CA ASP A 50 8.02 -18.53 -5.14
C ASP A 50 7.41 -17.63 -4.07
N ILE A 51 8.23 -16.77 -3.46
CA ILE A 51 7.81 -15.92 -2.34
C ILE A 51 7.80 -14.47 -2.79
N LEU A 52 6.65 -13.81 -2.59
CA LEU A 52 6.53 -12.37 -2.79
C LEU A 52 7.10 -11.60 -1.58
N PRO A 53 7.64 -10.39 -1.81
CA PRO A 53 7.81 -9.42 -0.74
C PRO A 53 6.52 -9.26 0.08
N THR A 54 6.64 -8.85 1.33
CA THR A 54 5.44 -8.60 2.15
C THR A 54 4.67 -7.41 1.59
N GLY A 55 3.39 -7.63 1.31
CA GLY A 55 2.49 -6.64 0.75
C GLY A 55 1.92 -5.69 1.80
N ARG A 56 1.64 -4.46 1.40
CA ARG A 56 0.83 -3.50 2.18
C ARG A 56 -0.22 -2.88 1.26
N ALA A 57 -1.49 -3.03 1.63
CA ALA A 57 -2.62 -2.53 0.85
C ALA A 57 -3.20 -1.28 1.51
N SER A 58 -2.41 -0.20 1.57
CA SER A 58 -2.77 1.02 2.29
C SER A 58 -2.85 2.23 1.34
N PRO A 59 -4.05 2.80 1.11
CA PRO A 59 -4.23 3.92 0.20
C PRO A 59 -3.82 5.24 0.87
N GLY A 60 -2.52 5.48 1.01
CA GLY A 60 -2.01 6.71 1.64
C GLY A 60 -0.70 7.21 1.06
N THR A 61 -0.28 6.66 -0.09
CA THR A 61 1.05 6.96 -0.64
C THR A 61 1.11 8.38 -1.20
N PRO A 62 2.26 9.07 -1.06
CA PRO A 62 2.45 10.38 -1.67
C PRO A 62 2.54 10.28 -3.19
N PHE A 63 2.79 9.11 -3.77
CA PHE A 63 2.92 8.93 -5.22
C PHE A 63 1.57 8.90 -5.94
N PRO A 64 1.50 9.38 -7.20
CA PRO A 64 0.26 9.42 -7.96
C PRO A 64 -0.39 8.04 -8.07
N THR A 65 -1.60 7.89 -7.52
CA THR A 65 -2.41 6.70 -7.78
C THR A 65 -3.19 6.90 -9.08
N PRO A 66 -3.17 5.95 -10.01
CA PRO A 66 -3.97 6.03 -11.23
C PRO A 66 -5.47 6.13 -10.92
N SER A 67 -6.13 7.18 -11.43
CA SER A 67 -7.56 7.51 -11.25
C SER A 67 -8.55 6.36 -11.46
N HIS A 68 -8.27 5.47 -12.41
CA HIS A 68 -9.13 4.35 -12.79
C HIS A 68 -8.79 3.02 -12.10
N HIS A 69 -7.68 2.96 -11.36
CA HIS A 69 -7.23 1.73 -10.73
C HIS A 69 -7.58 1.71 -9.24
N ASN A 70 -7.88 0.53 -8.73
CA ASN A 70 -8.21 0.38 -7.33
C ASN A 70 -6.95 0.69 -6.48
N PRO A 71 -7.01 1.65 -5.54
CA PRO A 71 -5.82 2.09 -4.81
C PRO A 71 -5.26 1.00 -3.89
N TYR A 72 -6.10 0.12 -3.34
CA TYR A 72 -5.65 -1.04 -2.55
C TYR A 72 -4.84 -2.01 -3.42
N THR A 73 -5.36 -2.33 -4.61
CA THR A 73 -4.67 -3.17 -5.59
C THR A 73 -3.34 -2.55 -5.97
N PHE A 74 -3.32 -1.28 -6.34
CA PHE A 74 -2.11 -0.59 -6.75
C PHE A 74 -1.02 -0.62 -5.67
N CYS A 75 -1.38 -0.32 -4.41
CA CYS A 75 -0.43 -0.32 -3.30
C CYS A 75 0.08 -1.74 -2.99
N LEU A 76 -0.81 -2.74 -3.05
CA LEU A 76 -0.44 -4.13 -2.85
C LEU A 76 0.56 -4.59 -3.93
N LEU A 77 0.24 -4.35 -5.20
CA LEU A 77 1.10 -4.73 -6.32
C LEU A 77 2.45 -4.00 -6.27
N SER A 78 2.45 -2.72 -5.90
CA SER A 78 3.67 -1.94 -5.71
C SER A 78 4.54 -2.48 -4.58
N SER A 79 3.91 -3.03 -3.52
CA SER A 79 4.62 -3.66 -2.41
C SER A 79 5.19 -5.03 -2.79
N TRP A 80 4.43 -5.83 -3.55
CA TRP A 80 4.85 -7.15 -4.04
C TRP A 80 5.86 -7.09 -5.19
N SER A 81 5.92 -5.98 -5.93
CA SER A 81 6.88 -5.79 -7.00
C SER A 81 7.43 -4.36 -7.03
N PRO A 82 8.31 -4.01 -6.08
CA PRO A 82 8.87 -2.65 -6.01
C PRO A 82 9.76 -2.30 -7.21
N ALA A 83 10.21 -3.30 -7.96
CA ALA A 83 11.01 -3.12 -9.18
C ALA A 83 10.16 -2.83 -10.43
N ASP A 84 8.87 -3.19 -10.42
CA ASP A 84 7.98 -2.92 -11.55
C ASP A 84 7.58 -1.45 -11.61
N SER A 85 7.34 -0.95 -12.82
CA SER A 85 6.92 0.44 -12.99
C SER A 85 5.46 0.66 -12.61
N PRO A 86 5.14 1.78 -11.95
CA PRO A 86 3.76 2.15 -11.62
C PRO A 86 2.79 2.13 -12.79
N GLY A 87 3.24 2.50 -14.00
CA GLY A 87 2.41 2.46 -15.20
C GLY A 87 1.97 1.04 -15.52
N ARG A 88 2.90 0.07 -15.52
CA ARG A 88 2.58 -1.35 -15.68
C ARG A 88 1.63 -1.85 -14.60
N LEU A 89 1.95 -1.58 -13.33
CA LEU A 89 1.13 -2.06 -12.20
C LEU A 89 -0.28 -1.45 -12.19
N SER A 90 -0.45 -0.24 -12.72
CA SER A 90 -1.76 0.44 -12.81
C SER A 90 -2.76 -0.23 -13.74
N GLU A 91 -2.28 -1.10 -14.63
CA GLU A 91 -3.07 -1.79 -15.64
C GLU A 91 -3.42 -3.23 -15.21
N LEU A 92 -2.92 -3.69 -14.06
CA LEU A 92 -3.01 -5.08 -13.64
C LEU A 92 -3.98 -5.27 -12.47
N THR A 93 -4.84 -6.28 -12.57
CA THR A 93 -5.50 -6.86 -11.40
C THR A 93 -4.53 -7.74 -10.59
N VAL A 94 -4.89 -8.12 -9.37
CA VAL A 94 -4.11 -9.10 -8.58
C VAL A 94 -3.89 -10.40 -9.38
N SER A 95 -4.93 -10.96 -9.99
CA SER A 95 -4.81 -12.19 -10.79
C SER A 95 -3.92 -12.01 -12.01
N GLN A 96 -4.07 -10.89 -12.74
CA GLN A 96 -3.25 -10.58 -13.91
C GLN A 96 -1.78 -10.41 -13.54
N PHE A 97 -1.50 -9.70 -12.45
CA PHE A 97 -0.15 -9.56 -11.92
C PHE A 97 0.47 -10.93 -11.63
N LEU A 98 -0.20 -11.77 -10.84
CA LEU A 98 0.32 -13.08 -10.44
C LEU A 98 0.52 -14.01 -11.65
N ARG A 99 -0.40 -14.01 -12.63
CA ARG A 99 -0.26 -14.80 -13.88
C ARG A 99 0.84 -14.28 -14.81
N SER A 100 1.13 -12.98 -14.78
CA SER A 100 2.18 -12.39 -15.60
C SER A 100 3.59 -12.72 -15.11
N ARG A 101 3.72 -13.28 -13.90
CA ARG A 101 5.00 -13.69 -13.34
C ARG A 101 5.54 -14.92 -14.08
N PRO A 102 6.86 -15.06 -14.21
CA PRO A 102 7.47 -16.26 -14.78
C PRO A 102 7.00 -17.52 -14.05
N ARG A 103 6.54 -18.52 -14.81
CA ARG A 103 6.13 -19.81 -14.25
C ARG A 103 7.35 -20.51 -13.66
N ARG A 104 7.33 -20.77 -12.36
CA ARG A 104 8.36 -21.56 -11.66
C ARG A 104 7.87 -22.97 -11.48
N THR A 105 8.67 -23.92 -11.93
CA THR A 105 8.39 -25.35 -11.81
C THR A 105 9.47 -26.03 -10.99
N ASP A 106 9.10 -27.10 -10.30
CA ASP A 106 10.04 -27.95 -9.61
C ASP A 106 10.79 -28.86 -10.60
N ARG A 107 11.66 -29.74 -10.07
CA ARG A 107 12.44 -30.68 -10.88
C ARG A 107 11.60 -31.70 -11.66
N TYR A 108 10.31 -31.82 -11.37
CA TYR A 108 9.37 -32.73 -12.03
C TYR A 108 8.47 -32.01 -13.05
N GLY A 109 8.57 -30.68 -13.14
CA GLY A 109 7.76 -29.86 -14.03
C GLY A 109 6.42 -29.41 -13.42
N ASP A 110 6.20 -29.67 -12.13
CA ASP A 110 5.00 -29.24 -11.40
C ASP A 110 5.16 -27.79 -10.92
N ASP A 111 4.05 -27.05 -10.85
CA ASP A 111 4.07 -25.64 -10.44
C ASP A 111 4.42 -25.49 -8.96
N ILE A 112 5.44 -24.66 -8.70
CA ILE A 112 5.82 -24.29 -7.34
C ILE A 112 4.72 -23.38 -6.75
N PRO A 113 4.33 -23.55 -5.47
CA PRO A 113 3.36 -22.68 -4.84
C PRO A 113 3.85 -21.23 -4.69
N VAL A 114 2.95 -20.28 -4.90
CA VAL A 114 3.22 -18.84 -4.72
C VAL A 114 2.81 -18.42 -3.31
N PHE A 115 3.75 -17.91 -2.52
CA PHE A 115 3.54 -17.43 -1.16
C PHE A 115 3.42 -15.91 -1.18
N ALA A 116 2.23 -15.41 -0.82
CA ALA A 116 1.92 -13.99 -0.77
C ALA A 116 1.49 -13.58 0.63
N ALA A 117 2.17 -12.60 1.24
CA ALA A 117 1.78 -12.06 2.54
C ALA A 117 1.25 -10.63 2.41
N ILE A 118 0.26 -10.27 3.23
CA ILE A 118 -0.24 -8.89 3.39
C ILE A 118 -0.21 -8.56 4.88
N ASP A 119 0.62 -7.59 5.26
CA ASP A 119 0.68 -7.10 6.65
C ASP A 119 -0.29 -5.93 6.85
N GLN A 120 -0.70 -5.72 8.10
CA GLN A 120 -1.66 -4.67 8.51
C GLN A 120 -2.95 -4.70 7.71
N PHE A 121 -3.52 -5.89 7.50
CA PHE A 121 -4.73 -6.07 6.67
C PHE A 121 -5.96 -5.35 7.26
N GLU A 122 -5.93 -4.99 8.55
CA GLU A 122 -6.94 -4.13 9.16
C GLU A 122 -7.10 -2.78 8.46
N GLU A 123 -6.06 -2.26 7.76
CA GLU A 123 -6.15 -0.98 7.03
C GLU A 123 -7.11 -1.07 5.84
N VAL A 124 -7.26 -2.27 5.25
CA VAL A 124 -8.27 -2.57 4.22
C VAL A 124 -9.64 -2.80 4.83
N LEU A 125 -9.71 -3.42 6.01
CA LEU A 125 -11.01 -3.79 6.58
C LEU A 125 -11.71 -2.58 7.23
N ASN A 126 -10.94 -1.76 7.93
CA ASN A 126 -11.42 -0.57 8.64
C ASN A 126 -11.56 0.65 7.71
N SER A 127 -11.55 0.45 6.39
CA SER A 127 -11.65 1.56 5.45
C SER A 127 -12.99 2.31 5.62
N PRO A 128 -12.96 3.65 5.70
CA PRO A 128 -14.18 4.45 5.88
C PRO A 128 -15.10 4.41 4.65
N SER A 129 -16.29 4.97 4.82
CA SER A 129 -17.37 5.00 3.83
C SER A 129 -16.95 5.38 2.39
N PRO A 130 -16.11 6.41 2.14
CA PRO A 130 -15.71 6.79 0.78
C PRO A 130 -14.97 5.67 0.02
N TRP A 131 -14.21 4.85 0.76
CA TRP A 131 -13.40 3.77 0.20
C TRP A 131 -14.13 2.44 0.11
N ARG A 132 -15.35 2.34 0.66
CA ARG A 132 -16.08 1.08 0.77
C ARG A 132 -16.19 0.35 -0.58
N LYS A 133 -16.52 1.07 -1.67
CA LYS A 133 -16.62 0.47 -3.02
C LYS A 133 -15.28 -0.08 -3.51
N HIS A 134 -14.20 0.66 -3.30
CA HIS A 134 -12.85 0.20 -3.66
C HIS A 134 -12.42 -0.98 -2.78
N ARG A 135 -12.73 -0.95 -1.48
CA ARG A 135 -12.48 -2.07 -0.57
C ARG A 135 -13.18 -3.33 -1.04
N GLU A 136 -14.50 -3.29 -1.29
CA GLU A 136 -15.24 -4.48 -1.74
C GLU A 136 -14.68 -5.02 -3.07
N ALA A 137 -14.44 -4.13 -4.05
CA ALA A 137 -13.87 -4.54 -5.33
C ALA A 137 -12.45 -5.13 -5.20
N PHE A 138 -11.65 -4.67 -4.23
CA PHE A 138 -10.33 -5.22 -3.94
C PHE A 138 -10.43 -6.60 -3.28
N LEU A 139 -11.34 -6.77 -2.31
CA LEU A 139 -11.56 -8.05 -1.64
C LEU A 139 -12.09 -9.11 -2.61
N ASP A 140 -13.04 -8.74 -3.48
CA ASP A 140 -13.57 -9.62 -4.52
C ASP A 140 -12.44 -10.02 -5.49
N GLN A 141 -11.60 -9.06 -5.92
CA GLN A 141 -10.44 -9.33 -6.77
C GLN A 141 -9.41 -10.26 -6.10
N LEU A 142 -9.17 -10.11 -4.80
CA LEU A 142 -8.27 -11.00 -4.05
C LEU A 142 -8.86 -12.41 -3.97
N GLY A 143 -10.18 -12.53 -3.75
CA GLY A 143 -10.91 -13.80 -3.80
C GLY A 143 -10.82 -14.46 -5.17
N ASP A 144 -11.03 -13.70 -6.25
CA ASP A 144 -10.91 -14.22 -7.61
C ASP A 144 -9.49 -14.68 -7.93
N ALA A 145 -8.46 -13.94 -7.50
CA ALA A 145 -7.08 -14.36 -7.65
C ALA A 145 -6.79 -15.70 -6.96
N THR A 146 -7.35 -15.92 -5.76
CA THR A 146 -7.22 -17.22 -5.09
C THR A 146 -7.93 -18.32 -5.88
N LYS A 147 -9.12 -18.10 -6.43
CA LYS A 147 -9.83 -19.12 -7.22
C LYS A 147 -9.10 -19.44 -8.52
N GLU A 148 -8.60 -18.40 -9.19
CA GLU A 148 -7.93 -18.45 -10.48
C GLU A 148 -6.52 -19.03 -10.45
N ILE A 149 -5.87 -19.03 -9.28
CA ILE A 149 -4.49 -19.47 -9.07
C ILE A 149 -4.48 -20.51 -7.95
N PRO A 150 -4.67 -21.80 -8.30
CA PRO A 150 -4.85 -22.87 -7.30
C PRO A 150 -3.67 -23.03 -6.34
N ASN A 151 -2.45 -22.71 -6.79
CA ASN A 151 -1.20 -22.81 -6.04
C ASN A 151 -0.84 -21.54 -5.25
N LEU A 152 -1.72 -20.51 -5.21
CA LEU A 152 -1.55 -19.33 -4.36
C LEU A 152 -1.83 -19.65 -2.90
N ARG A 153 -0.89 -19.27 -2.02
CA ARG A 153 -0.95 -19.38 -0.56
C ARG A 153 -0.86 -17.99 0.04
N LEU A 154 -1.97 -17.49 0.54
CA LEU A 154 -2.11 -16.16 1.12
C LEU A 154 -1.94 -16.18 2.64
N LEU A 155 -1.14 -15.26 3.17
CA LEU A 155 -1.06 -14.95 4.59
C LEU A 155 -1.51 -13.51 4.82
N VAL A 156 -2.45 -13.30 5.74
CA VAL A 156 -2.86 -11.96 6.17
C VAL A 156 -2.56 -11.77 7.65
N SER A 157 -1.86 -10.70 7.99
CA SER A 157 -1.61 -10.28 9.37
C SER A 157 -2.59 -9.17 9.73
N ILE A 158 -3.33 -9.35 10.82
CA ILE A 158 -4.46 -8.50 11.21
C ILE A 158 -4.49 -8.25 12.72
N ARG A 159 -5.03 -7.11 13.16
CA ARG A 159 -5.36 -6.91 14.58
C ARG A 159 -6.54 -7.78 15.04
N GLU A 160 -6.50 -8.17 16.32
CA GLU A 160 -7.54 -8.99 16.94
C GLU A 160 -8.92 -8.33 16.96
N ASP A 161 -9.00 -7.01 17.03
CA ASP A 161 -10.27 -6.25 16.98
C ASP A 161 -10.86 -6.15 15.56
N ALA A 162 -10.04 -6.31 14.51
CA ALA A 162 -10.49 -6.27 13.12
C ALA A 162 -10.86 -7.65 12.55
N ILE A 163 -10.61 -8.75 13.27
CA ILE A 163 -10.86 -10.11 12.77
C ILE A 163 -12.32 -10.35 12.41
N ALA A 164 -13.26 -9.75 13.16
CA ALA A 164 -14.69 -9.93 12.95
C ALA A 164 -15.15 -9.50 11.54
N GLU A 165 -14.54 -8.44 10.99
CA GLU A 165 -14.81 -7.93 9.65
C GLU A 165 -14.29 -8.87 8.55
N LEU A 166 -13.27 -9.68 8.82
CA LEU A 166 -12.72 -10.66 7.87
C LEU A 166 -13.55 -11.95 7.82
N LEU A 167 -14.18 -12.35 8.93
CA LEU A 167 -14.88 -13.64 9.04
C LEU A 167 -15.89 -13.92 7.91
N PRO A 168 -16.74 -12.98 7.47
CA PRO A 168 -17.67 -13.22 6.38
C PRO A 168 -17.00 -13.50 5.04
N ARG A 169 -15.75 -13.01 4.85
CA ARG A 169 -15.02 -13.06 3.58
C ARG A 169 -13.96 -14.17 3.51
N GLU A 170 -13.62 -14.82 4.62
CA GLU A 170 -12.64 -15.92 4.60
C GLU A 170 -13.05 -17.07 3.67
N ALA A 171 -14.35 -17.33 3.54
CA ALA A 171 -14.86 -18.35 2.63
C ALA A 171 -14.59 -17.98 1.16
N ASP A 172 -14.71 -16.70 0.81
CA ASP A 172 -14.44 -16.20 -0.54
C ASP A 172 -12.95 -16.26 -0.89
N LEU A 173 -12.08 -16.07 0.11
CA LEU A 173 -10.63 -16.02 -0.06
C LEU A 173 -9.93 -17.39 -0.11
N ALA A 174 -10.51 -18.45 0.48
CA ALA A 174 -9.84 -19.76 0.50
C ALA A 174 -10.76 -20.98 0.61
N GLY A 175 -12.07 -20.79 0.59
CA GLY A 175 -13.03 -21.86 0.83
C GLY A 175 -12.77 -22.54 2.18
N HIS A 176 -12.43 -23.84 2.15
CA HIS A 176 -12.20 -24.66 3.34
C HIS A 176 -10.72 -24.78 3.75
N SER A 177 -9.75 -24.38 2.91
CA SER A 177 -8.32 -24.51 3.21
C SER A 177 -7.80 -23.25 3.90
N ARG A 178 -8.13 -23.12 5.18
CA ARG A 178 -7.82 -21.95 5.99
C ARG A 178 -7.38 -22.33 7.40
N ALA A 179 -6.41 -21.59 7.93
CA ALA A 179 -5.97 -21.68 9.31
C ALA A 179 -5.85 -20.29 9.94
N ARG A 180 -5.91 -20.23 11.27
CA ARG A 180 -5.70 -19.00 12.03
C ARG A 180 -4.67 -19.26 13.11
N LEU A 181 -3.73 -18.33 13.29
CA LEU A 181 -2.75 -18.35 14.36
C LEU A 181 -2.92 -17.09 15.21
N ARG A 182 -3.32 -17.28 16.47
CA ARG A 182 -3.37 -16.19 17.45
C ARG A 182 -2.00 -16.00 18.08
N LEU A 183 -1.41 -14.83 17.91
CA LEU A 183 -0.17 -14.46 18.58
C LEU A 183 -0.47 -13.89 19.96
N SER A 184 -0.08 -14.63 20.99
CA SER A 184 -0.21 -14.24 22.41
C SER A 184 1.07 -13.61 22.95
N PRO A 185 1.07 -12.98 24.14
CA PRO A 185 2.30 -12.50 24.78
C PRO A 185 3.35 -13.61 24.95
N LEU A 186 4.61 -13.23 25.19
CA LEU A 186 5.69 -14.20 25.35
C LEU A 186 5.51 -14.96 26.66
N SER A 187 5.70 -16.27 26.67
CA SER A 187 5.91 -16.98 27.94
C SER A 187 7.17 -16.49 28.64
N VAL A 188 7.32 -16.77 29.93
CA VAL A 188 8.53 -16.44 30.69
C VAL A 188 9.80 -16.96 30.01
N ASP A 189 9.82 -18.22 29.56
CA ASP A 189 10.98 -18.81 28.87
C ASP A 189 11.28 -18.11 27.53
N ALA A 190 10.22 -17.76 26.80
CA ALA A 190 10.33 -17.05 25.53
C ALA A 190 10.85 -15.61 25.73
N ALA A 191 10.39 -14.93 26.78
CA ALA A 191 10.87 -13.62 27.18
C ALA A 191 12.35 -13.66 27.59
N LEU A 192 12.76 -14.68 28.36
CA LEU A 192 14.16 -14.88 28.73
C LEU A 192 15.05 -15.07 27.50
N SER A 193 14.60 -15.87 26.53
CA SER A 193 15.30 -16.01 25.25
C SER A 193 15.35 -14.68 24.47
N ALA A 194 14.29 -13.87 24.50
CA ALA A 194 14.24 -12.56 23.85
C ALA A 194 15.15 -11.51 24.51
N VAL A 195 15.36 -11.59 25.82
CA VAL A 195 16.25 -10.73 26.60
C VAL A 195 17.72 -11.12 26.42
N THR A 196 18.02 -12.43 26.48
CA THR A 196 19.40 -12.93 26.49
C THR A 196 19.97 -13.13 25.09
N GLY A 197 19.14 -13.59 24.14
CA GLY A 197 19.55 -13.91 22.78
C GLY A 197 20.24 -12.77 22.02
N PRO A 198 19.76 -11.51 22.08
CA PRO A 198 20.41 -10.39 21.41
C PRO A 198 21.86 -10.11 21.84
N LEU A 199 22.27 -10.57 23.03
CA LEU A 199 23.65 -10.43 23.51
C LEU A 199 24.61 -11.41 22.83
N ALA A 200 24.10 -12.45 22.17
CA ALA A 200 24.92 -13.43 21.48
C ALA A 200 25.76 -12.75 20.37
N GLY A 201 27.08 -12.88 20.46
CA GLY A 201 28.03 -12.23 19.55
C GLY A 201 28.50 -10.84 19.99
N THR A 202 28.05 -10.35 21.14
CA THR A 202 28.59 -9.15 21.80
C THR A 202 29.56 -9.55 22.92
N ALA A 203 30.31 -8.57 23.46
CA ALA A 203 31.14 -8.78 24.65
C ALA A 203 30.33 -8.84 25.96
N ARG A 204 29.02 -8.53 25.91
CA ARG A 204 28.18 -8.41 27.09
C ARG A 204 27.46 -9.72 27.42
N ARG A 205 27.29 -10.02 28.70
CA ARG A 205 26.48 -11.14 29.22
C ARG A 205 25.76 -10.75 30.50
N PHE A 206 24.65 -11.43 30.82
CA PHE A 206 24.04 -11.31 32.14
C PHE A 206 24.80 -12.15 33.17
N ALA A 207 24.97 -11.62 34.38
CA ALA A 207 25.37 -12.43 35.52
C ALA A 207 24.27 -13.47 35.86
N PRO A 208 24.60 -14.55 36.59
CA PRO A 208 23.64 -15.61 36.90
C PRO A 208 22.36 -15.05 37.57
N GLN A 209 21.18 -15.52 37.12
CA GLN A 209 19.85 -15.14 37.64
C GLN A 209 19.40 -13.70 37.35
N VAL A 210 20.23 -12.86 36.74
CA VAL A 210 19.93 -11.44 36.50
C VAL A 210 18.90 -11.28 35.37
N ALA A 211 19.03 -12.04 34.28
CA ALA A 211 18.06 -12.00 33.20
C ALA A 211 16.70 -12.56 33.63
N GLU A 212 16.70 -13.61 34.45
CA GLU A 212 15.50 -14.20 35.05
C GLU A 212 14.81 -13.21 35.99
N GLN A 213 15.58 -12.43 36.77
CA GLN A 213 15.02 -11.37 37.60
C GLN A 213 14.37 -10.28 36.75
N LEU A 214 15.04 -9.81 35.70
CA LEU A 214 14.47 -8.83 34.77
C LEU A 214 13.14 -9.30 34.18
N VAL A 215 13.07 -10.57 33.77
CA VAL A 215 11.86 -11.17 33.21
C VAL A 215 10.75 -11.28 34.27
N ARG A 216 11.07 -11.62 35.52
CA ARG A 216 10.11 -11.61 36.64
C ARG A 216 9.58 -10.21 36.92
N ASP A 217 10.44 -9.20 36.88
CA ASP A 217 10.01 -7.81 37.07
C ASP A 217 9.09 -7.38 35.90
N LEU A 218 9.44 -7.79 34.68
CA LEU A 218 8.63 -7.61 33.48
C LEU A 218 7.34 -8.43 33.47
N SER A 219 7.18 -9.47 34.28
CA SER A 219 5.93 -10.24 34.42
C SER A 219 5.09 -9.79 35.62
N THR A 220 5.63 -8.96 36.52
CA THR A 220 4.94 -8.50 37.73
C THR A 220 4.12 -7.22 37.49
N VAL A 221 2.82 -7.22 37.79
CA VAL A 221 1.95 -6.04 37.71
C VAL A 221 1.54 -5.63 39.12
N HIS A 222 1.48 -4.32 39.38
CA HIS A 222 0.95 -3.79 40.63
C HIS A 222 -0.50 -3.33 40.44
N ALA A 223 -1.42 -3.98 41.14
CA ALA A 223 -2.83 -3.61 41.18
C ALA A 223 -3.20 -3.04 42.55
N PHE A 224 -4.12 -2.08 42.58
CA PHE A 224 -4.69 -1.56 43.83
C PHE A 224 -6.05 -2.23 44.08
N ASN A 225 -6.29 -2.70 45.31
CA ASN A 225 -7.63 -3.17 45.68
C ASN A 225 -8.56 -1.97 45.98
N VAL A 226 -9.86 -2.25 46.21
CA VAL A 226 -10.89 -1.23 46.51
C VAL A 226 -10.55 -0.39 47.76
N LEU A 227 -9.63 -0.87 48.61
CA LEU A 227 -9.16 -0.20 49.83
C LEU A 227 -7.84 0.59 49.62
N GLY A 228 -7.28 0.60 48.40
CA GLY A 228 -6.04 1.31 48.07
C GLY A 228 -4.75 0.55 48.40
N GLU A 229 -4.81 -0.72 48.79
CA GLU A 229 -3.62 -1.53 49.07
C GLU A 229 -3.00 -2.06 47.77
N ARG A 230 -1.67 -1.88 47.63
CA ARG A 230 -0.89 -2.38 46.49
C ARG A 230 -0.71 -3.90 46.60
N ARG A 231 -1.17 -4.64 45.60
CA ARG A 231 -0.90 -6.07 45.42
C ARG A 231 -0.06 -6.28 44.17
N SER A 232 1.03 -7.03 44.31
CA SER A 232 1.84 -7.50 43.18
C SER A 232 1.27 -8.82 42.68
N ILE A 233 1.02 -8.90 41.38
CA ILE A 233 0.52 -10.08 40.69
C ILE A 233 1.57 -10.46 39.65
N GLU A 234 2.19 -11.63 39.80
CA GLU A 234 3.07 -12.19 38.79
C GLU A 234 2.23 -12.86 37.71
N LEU A 235 2.45 -12.48 36.45
CA LEU A 235 1.77 -13.05 35.30
C LEU A 235 2.63 -14.15 34.67
N ASP A 236 1.98 -15.12 34.02
CA ASP A 236 2.69 -16.21 33.32
C ASP A 236 3.27 -15.78 31.95
N SER A 237 3.19 -14.49 31.63
CA SER A 237 3.57 -13.96 30.31
C SER A 237 4.07 -12.52 30.37
N VAL A 238 4.86 -12.13 29.36
CA VAL A 238 5.47 -10.81 29.21
C VAL A 238 5.11 -10.23 27.85
N GLU A 239 4.74 -8.95 27.85
CA GLU A 239 4.46 -8.21 26.64
C GLU A 239 5.76 -7.84 25.89
N PRO A 240 5.94 -8.22 24.61
CA PRO A 240 7.19 -8.01 23.87
C PRO A 240 7.64 -6.55 23.78
N TRP A 241 6.68 -5.62 23.68
CA TRP A 241 6.99 -4.18 23.58
C TRP A 241 7.63 -3.64 24.86
N GLN A 242 7.32 -4.23 26.03
CA GLN A 242 7.95 -3.85 27.30
C GLN A 242 9.41 -4.29 27.33
N ILE A 243 9.69 -5.51 26.87
CA ILE A 243 11.07 -6.01 26.70
C ILE A 243 11.84 -5.04 25.81
N GLN A 244 11.25 -4.61 24.69
CA GLN A 244 11.89 -3.67 23.77
C GLN A 244 12.25 -2.35 24.44
N ILE A 245 11.32 -1.74 25.21
CA ILE A 245 11.58 -0.48 25.90
C ILE A 245 12.66 -0.63 26.97
N VAL A 246 12.49 -1.62 27.86
CA VAL A 246 13.38 -1.81 29.01
C VAL A 246 14.78 -2.23 28.56
N CYS A 247 14.89 -3.17 27.61
CA CYS A 247 16.19 -3.62 27.13
C CYS A 247 16.90 -2.56 26.28
N ALA A 248 16.16 -1.75 25.49
CA ALA A 248 16.79 -0.65 24.76
C ALA A 248 17.35 0.40 25.73
N GLN A 249 16.59 0.80 26.74
CA GLN A 249 17.07 1.72 27.76
C GLN A 249 18.28 1.16 28.52
N LEU A 250 18.20 -0.09 28.97
CA LEU A 250 19.31 -0.76 29.62
C LEU A 250 20.55 -0.76 28.72
N TRP A 251 20.40 -1.12 27.44
CA TRP A 251 21.50 -1.16 26.49
C TRP A 251 22.18 0.21 26.28
N ASP A 252 21.38 1.25 26.11
CA ASP A 252 21.84 2.62 25.84
C ASP A 252 22.50 3.27 27.06
N ALA A 253 22.03 2.94 28.28
CA ALA A 253 22.54 3.50 29.52
C ALA A 253 23.77 2.76 30.09
N LEU A 254 23.98 1.49 29.70
CA LEU A 254 25.11 0.69 30.18
C LEU A 254 26.47 1.27 29.72
N PRO A 255 27.45 1.45 30.63
CA PRO A 255 28.81 1.88 30.28
C PRO A 255 29.43 1.02 29.18
N ALA A 256 30.22 1.65 28.29
CA ALA A 256 30.76 1.01 27.09
C ALA A 256 31.67 -0.19 27.40
N ASP A 257 32.34 -0.19 28.55
CA ASP A 257 33.24 -1.22 29.07
C ASP A 257 32.53 -2.32 29.87
N THR A 258 31.20 -2.26 29.99
CA THR A 258 30.45 -3.28 30.73
C THR A 258 30.41 -4.60 29.96
N GLU A 259 31.13 -5.62 30.44
CA GLU A 259 31.05 -6.99 29.93
C GLU A 259 30.00 -7.84 30.66
N GLU A 260 29.71 -7.55 31.93
CA GLU A 260 28.78 -8.32 32.74
C GLU A 260 27.68 -7.44 33.34
N ILE A 261 26.42 -7.77 33.03
CA ILE A 261 25.22 -7.05 33.49
C ILE A 261 24.78 -7.67 34.83
N THR A 262 24.80 -6.87 35.89
CA THR A 262 24.52 -7.28 37.27
C THR A 262 23.14 -6.80 37.72
N LEU A 263 22.68 -7.23 38.90
CA LEU A 263 21.44 -6.70 39.50
C LEU A 263 21.52 -5.19 39.75
N ALA A 264 22.68 -4.66 40.14
CA ALA A 264 22.86 -3.23 40.32
C ALA A 264 22.60 -2.45 39.01
N HIS A 265 23.02 -3.00 37.86
CA HIS A 265 22.72 -2.41 36.56
C HIS A 265 21.23 -2.48 36.21
N ILE A 266 20.51 -3.52 36.64
CA ILE A 266 19.04 -3.58 36.49
C ILE A 266 18.39 -2.51 37.38
N ASP A 267 18.71 -2.45 38.66
CA ASP A 267 18.09 -1.49 39.58
C ASP A 267 18.32 -0.02 39.15
N GLU A 268 19.49 0.25 38.58
CA GLU A 268 19.88 1.56 38.10
C GLU A 268 19.28 1.90 36.72
N TYR A 269 19.41 0.99 35.73
CA TYR A 269 19.12 1.27 34.32
C TYR A 269 17.98 0.44 33.73
N GLY A 270 17.70 -0.73 34.28
CA GLY A 270 16.70 -1.70 33.82
C GLY A 270 15.39 -1.74 34.63
N ASP A 271 15.21 -0.86 35.62
CA ASP A 271 13.97 -0.77 36.41
C ASP A 271 12.77 -0.50 35.48
N VAL A 272 11.80 -1.42 35.51
CA VAL A 272 10.66 -1.41 34.60
C VAL A 272 9.80 -0.16 34.77
N ALA A 273 9.57 0.28 36.01
CA ALA A 273 8.73 1.45 36.29
C ALA A 273 9.42 2.74 35.83
N LYS A 274 10.71 2.91 36.12
CA LYS A 274 11.51 4.03 35.61
C LYS A 274 11.56 4.02 34.09
N ALA A 275 11.79 2.87 33.47
CA ALA A 275 11.88 2.79 32.00
C ALA A 275 10.57 3.13 31.31
N LEU A 276 9.43 2.64 31.83
CA LEU A 276 8.11 3.02 31.32
C LEU A 276 7.80 4.50 31.59
N THR A 277 8.23 5.03 32.73
CA THR A 277 8.09 6.46 33.06
C THR A 277 8.90 7.33 32.11
N SER A 278 10.18 7.01 31.87
CA SER A 278 11.04 7.71 30.92
C SER A 278 10.54 7.58 29.49
N PHE A 279 9.99 6.42 29.10
CA PHE A 279 9.31 6.25 27.82
C PHE A 279 8.10 7.17 27.70
N CYS A 280 7.17 7.14 28.68
CA CYS A 280 6.00 8.01 28.70
C CYS A 280 6.40 9.48 28.70
N ALA A 281 7.39 9.89 29.49
CA ALA A 281 7.91 11.26 29.53
C ALA A 281 8.37 11.71 28.16
N ARG A 282 9.19 10.89 27.48
CA ARG A 282 9.68 11.17 26.12
C ARG A 282 8.53 11.27 25.13
N MET A 283 7.55 10.37 25.18
CA MET A 283 6.42 10.40 24.26
C MET A 283 5.49 11.60 24.51
N VAL A 284 5.19 11.91 25.77
CA VAL A 284 4.37 13.06 26.17
C VAL A 284 5.08 14.37 25.81
N LYS A 285 6.37 14.51 26.13
CA LYS A 285 7.18 15.67 25.77
C LYS A 285 7.23 15.84 24.25
N ALA A 286 7.52 14.76 23.50
CA ALA A 286 7.50 14.79 22.05
C ALA A 286 6.14 15.28 21.53
N VAL A 287 5.01 14.75 22.02
CA VAL A 287 3.68 15.21 21.59
C VAL A 287 3.41 16.67 22.00
N ALA A 288 3.85 17.09 23.18
CA ALA A 288 3.69 18.46 23.65
C ALA A 288 4.46 19.46 22.77
N ASP A 289 5.74 19.17 22.52
CA ASP A 289 6.62 19.95 21.63
C ASP A 289 6.07 19.96 20.20
N ASP A 290 5.61 18.80 19.74
CA ASP A 290 5.12 18.60 18.40
C ASP A 290 3.89 19.47 18.09
N HIS A 291 2.99 19.58 19.07
CA HIS A 291 1.72 20.28 18.92
C HIS A 291 1.70 21.68 19.55
N GLY A 292 2.83 22.15 20.09
CA GLY A 292 2.96 23.49 20.67
C GLY A 292 2.09 23.70 21.91
N ILE A 293 1.84 22.65 22.69
CA ILE A 293 1.10 22.72 23.96
C ILE A 293 2.08 22.59 25.13
N PRO A 294 1.87 23.30 26.26
CA PRO A 294 2.73 23.12 27.42
C PRO A 294 2.66 21.67 27.91
N GLU A 295 3.83 21.05 28.15
CA GLU A 295 3.92 19.65 28.60
C GLU A 295 3.08 19.40 29.87
N GLU A 296 3.07 20.36 30.80
CA GLU A 296 2.27 20.29 32.03
C GLU A 296 0.77 20.13 31.76
N VAL A 297 0.25 20.83 30.74
CA VAL A 297 -1.16 20.73 30.33
C VAL A 297 -1.45 19.34 29.79
N LEU A 298 -0.53 18.76 29.01
CA LEU A 298 -0.69 17.43 28.46
C LEU A 298 -0.58 16.33 29.53
N ARG A 299 0.39 16.45 30.46
CA ARG A 299 0.54 15.52 31.59
C ARG A 299 -0.70 15.52 32.48
N LYS A 300 -1.21 16.71 32.81
CA LYS A 300 -2.44 16.86 33.58
C LYS A 300 -3.65 16.27 32.87
N TRP A 301 -3.84 16.56 31.58
CA TRP A 301 -4.93 15.97 30.81
C TRP A 301 -4.84 14.44 30.75
N LEU A 302 -3.63 13.89 30.54
CA LEU A 302 -3.41 12.45 30.47
C LEU A 302 -3.77 11.76 31.80
N TYR A 303 -3.39 12.36 32.92
CA TYR A 303 -3.75 11.90 34.26
C TYR A 303 -5.27 11.99 34.50
N ASP A 304 -5.84 13.21 34.37
CA ASP A 304 -7.23 13.51 34.72
C ASP A 304 -8.25 12.70 33.89
N ARG A 305 -7.88 12.28 32.66
CA ARG A 305 -8.79 11.56 31.76
C ARG A 305 -8.61 10.06 31.74
N PHE A 306 -7.37 9.57 31.89
CA PHE A 306 -7.07 8.16 31.66
C PHE A 306 -6.59 7.42 32.91
N VAL A 307 -6.54 8.09 34.06
CA VAL A 307 -6.33 7.47 35.37
C VAL A 307 -7.53 7.78 36.26
N THR A 308 -8.24 6.73 36.72
CA THR A 308 -9.38 6.90 37.63
C THR A 308 -8.92 7.16 39.07
N GLU A 309 -9.83 7.62 39.94
CA GLU A 309 -9.57 7.79 41.38
C GLU A 309 -9.08 6.48 42.05
N HIS A 310 -9.55 5.33 41.56
CA HIS A 310 -9.13 4.02 42.04
C HIS A 310 -7.81 3.53 41.43
N GLY A 311 -7.15 4.34 40.59
CA GLY A 311 -5.90 3.96 39.92
C GLY A 311 -6.08 2.88 38.87
N THR A 312 -7.22 2.86 38.19
CA THR A 312 -7.49 2.00 37.02
C THR A 312 -7.52 2.85 35.73
N ARG A 313 -7.61 2.21 34.55
CA ARG A 313 -7.68 2.91 33.27
C ARG A 313 -9.01 3.67 33.14
N GLY A 314 -8.90 4.99 32.99
CA GLY A 314 -9.99 5.84 32.54
C GLY A 314 -10.14 5.77 31.01
N THR A 315 -11.30 6.22 30.51
CA THR A 315 -11.61 6.25 29.08
C THR A 315 -12.11 7.63 28.66
N ALA A 316 -11.72 8.10 27.48
CA ALA A 316 -12.19 9.37 26.91
C ALA A 316 -12.83 9.17 25.54
N TYR A 317 -14.01 9.76 25.33
CA TYR A 317 -14.73 9.75 24.05
C TYR A 317 -14.07 10.72 23.05
N GLU A 318 -13.87 10.27 21.81
CA GLU A 318 -13.46 11.13 20.68
C GLU A 318 -14.71 11.84 20.11
N GLY A 319 -14.84 13.13 20.39
CA GLY A 319 -15.90 13.98 19.82
C GLY A 319 -15.54 14.49 18.42
N LEU A 320 -16.38 15.39 17.90
CA LEU A 320 -16.20 15.96 16.55
C LEU A 320 -14.85 16.68 16.35
N SER A 321 -14.31 17.28 17.40
CA SER A 321 -13.04 18.03 17.36
C SER A 321 -12.11 17.77 18.55
N GLU A 322 -12.64 17.20 19.63
CA GLU A 322 -11.91 17.05 20.89
C GLU A 322 -12.16 15.70 21.55
N THR A 323 -11.12 15.19 22.19
CA THR A 323 -11.13 14.00 23.04
C THR A 323 -10.91 14.44 24.48
N GLY A 324 -11.93 14.35 25.32
CA GLY A 324 -11.81 14.71 26.73
C GLY A 324 -11.32 16.15 26.99
N GLY A 325 -11.62 17.10 26.10
CA GLY A 325 -11.21 18.51 26.20
C GLY A 325 -9.81 18.84 25.63
N MET A 326 -9.22 17.93 24.86
CA MET A 326 -7.98 18.14 24.11
C MET A 326 -8.25 17.88 22.62
N PRO A 327 -7.60 18.60 21.68
CA PRO A 327 -7.78 18.33 20.25
C PRO A 327 -7.54 16.86 19.90
N ASN A 328 -8.37 16.28 19.02
CA ASN A 328 -8.28 14.86 18.65
C ASN A 328 -6.89 14.47 18.15
N GLU A 329 -6.19 15.41 17.49
CA GLU A 329 -4.84 15.21 16.98
C GLU A 329 -3.83 14.81 18.08
N ILE A 330 -4.03 15.28 19.32
CA ILE A 330 -3.19 14.95 20.48
C ILE A 330 -3.41 13.49 20.92
N ALA A 331 -4.67 13.07 21.04
CA ALA A 331 -5.02 11.69 21.40
C ALA A 331 -4.49 10.70 20.35
N GLN A 332 -4.66 11.02 19.07
CA GLN A 332 -4.14 10.24 17.94
C GLN A 332 -2.61 10.21 17.91
N ALA A 333 -1.92 11.28 18.29
CA ALA A 333 -0.47 11.33 18.36
C ALA A 333 0.09 10.44 19.48
N LEU A 334 -0.60 10.41 20.63
CA LEU A 334 -0.29 9.52 21.75
C LEU A 334 -0.63 8.06 21.45
N GLU A 335 -1.68 7.79 20.66
CA GLU A 335 -1.98 6.45 20.17
C GLU A 335 -0.87 5.91 19.26
N ARG A 336 -0.46 6.70 18.26
CA ARG A 336 0.65 6.35 17.36
C ARG A 336 1.95 6.07 18.11
N ARG A 337 2.15 6.74 19.25
CA ARG A 337 3.31 6.59 20.15
C ARG A 337 3.12 5.58 21.28
N ARG A 338 2.09 4.73 21.21
CA ARG A 338 1.84 3.63 22.16
C ARG A 338 1.54 4.05 23.61
N VAL A 339 1.17 5.30 23.84
CA VAL A 339 0.74 5.76 25.17
C VAL A 339 -0.75 5.50 25.35
N LEU A 340 -1.55 5.83 24.33
CA LEU A 340 -2.99 5.55 24.28
C LEU A 340 -3.30 4.40 23.32
N ARG A 341 -4.49 3.83 23.46
CA ARG A 341 -5.11 2.91 22.50
C ARG A 341 -6.52 3.41 22.20
N ALA A 342 -6.92 3.38 20.93
CA ALA A 342 -8.31 3.55 20.57
C ALA A 342 -9.08 2.21 20.62
N GLU A 343 -10.32 2.28 21.07
CA GLU A 343 -11.33 1.22 21.06
C GLU A 343 -12.61 1.75 20.40
N GLU A 344 -13.18 0.99 19.47
CA GLU A 344 -14.51 1.31 18.94
C GLU A 344 -15.60 0.68 19.79
N ARG A 345 -16.52 1.51 20.29
CA ARG A 345 -17.70 1.11 21.05
C ARG A 345 -18.95 1.65 20.37
N ALA A 346 -19.80 0.76 19.86
CA ALA A 346 -21.05 1.11 19.18
C ALA A 346 -20.90 2.16 18.05
N GLY A 347 -19.81 2.07 17.27
CA GLY A 347 -19.52 2.99 16.17
C GLY A 347 -18.90 4.34 16.60
N SER A 348 -18.51 4.47 17.86
CA SER A 348 -17.81 5.64 18.38
C SER A 348 -16.42 5.27 18.90
N ARG A 349 -15.44 6.13 18.65
CA ARG A 349 -14.06 5.91 19.09
C ARG A 349 -13.83 6.42 20.51
N TRP A 350 -13.27 5.58 21.35
CA TRP A 350 -12.87 5.90 22.72
C TRP A 350 -11.38 5.63 22.88
N TYR A 351 -10.71 6.42 23.72
CA TYR A 351 -9.31 6.22 24.07
C TYR A 351 -9.19 5.72 25.50
N GLU A 352 -8.19 4.89 25.76
CA GLU A 352 -7.71 4.49 27.08
C GLU A 352 -6.17 4.39 27.08
N LEU A 353 -5.54 4.28 28.25
CA LEU A 353 -4.11 3.93 28.29
C LEU A 353 -3.89 2.58 27.61
N GLN A 354 -2.82 2.49 26.82
CA GLN A 354 -2.42 1.29 26.10
C GLN A 354 -2.35 0.05 27.02
N HIS A 355 -1.92 0.24 28.28
CA HIS A 355 -1.85 -0.81 29.29
C HIS A 355 -1.93 -0.25 30.72
N ASP A 356 -2.42 -1.06 31.66
CA ASP A 356 -2.47 -0.74 33.10
C ASP A 356 -1.12 -0.32 33.70
N ARG A 357 0.01 -0.80 33.17
CA ARG A 357 1.35 -0.45 33.70
C ARG A 357 1.74 1.00 33.41
N LEU A 358 1.11 1.64 32.44
CA LEU A 358 1.34 3.06 32.20
C LEU A 358 0.67 3.95 33.25
N ILE A 359 -0.24 3.41 34.08
CA ILE A 359 -0.91 4.18 35.13
C ILE A 359 0.13 4.76 36.11
N GLU A 360 1.03 3.94 36.63
CA GLU A 360 2.06 4.40 37.58
C GLU A 360 3.00 5.42 36.94
N ALA A 361 3.40 5.20 35.68
CA ALA A 361 4.19 6.15 34.91
C ALA A 361 3.48 7.51 34.73
N VAL A 362 2.20 7.51 34.35
CA VAL A 362 1.39 8.73 34.18
C VAL A 362 1.18 9.45 35.50
N LYS A 363 0.95 8.72 36.60
CA LYS A 363 0.86 9.28 37.95
C LYS A 363 2.15 9.98 38.36
N ILE A 364 3.30 9.31 38.22
CA ILE A 364 4.61 9.89 38.52
C ILE A 364 4.84 11.15 37.68
N LEU A 365 4.54 11.12 36.38
CA LEU A 365 4.71 12.29 35.50
C LEU A 365 3.80 13.46 35.88
N HIS A 366 2.62 13.20 36.41
CA HIS A 366 1.72 14.24 36.91
C HIS A 366 2.25 14.88 38.19
N ASP A 367 2.70 14.05 39.15
CA ASP A 367 3.14 14.49 40.48
C ASP A 367 4.53 15.14 40.46
N SER A 368 5.35 14.85 39.45
CA SER A 368 6.73 15.31 39.39
C SER A 368 6.85 16.72 38.79
N SER A 369 7.35 17.67 39.57
CA SER A 369 7.94 18.93 39.10
C SER A 369 9.35 18.68 38.52
N ILE A 370 9.45 17.90 37.45
CA ILE A 370 10.74 17.58 36.83
C ILE A 370 11.28 18.82 36.12
N ASP A 371 12.39 19.36 36.65
CA ASP A 371 13.24 20.34 35.98
C ASP A 371 13.96 19.65 34.79
N PRO A 372 13.71 20.06 33.54
CA PRO A 372 14.27 19.39 32.35
C PRO A 372 15.79 19.54 32.19
N ASP A 373 16.48 20.34 33.01
CA ASP A 373 17.88 20.77 32.76
C ASP A 373 18.97 19.86 33.33
N ALA A 374 18.65 18.67 33.87
CA ALA A 374 19.66 17.68 34.23
C ALA A 374 20.17 16.92 32.98
N HIS A 375 21.10 17.57 32.27
CA HIS A 375 21.88 17.04 31.14
C HIS A 375 21.05 16.63 29.90
N VAL A 376 20.40 17.61 29.28
CA VAL A 376 19.87 17.54 27.92
C VAL A 376 20.94 18.04 26.94
N PRO A 377 21.52 17.19 26.06
CA PRO A 377 22.22 17.69 24.89
C PRO A 377 21.17 18.24 23.91
N ALA A 378 21.24 19.54 23.64
CA ALA A 378 20.54 20.33 22.61
C ALA A 378 19.00 20.22 22.53
N GLY A 379 18.34 21.38 22.65
CA GLY A 379 16.88 21.57 22.59
C GLY A 379 16.20 21.24 21.24
N PRO A 380 14.93 21.65 21.10
CA PRO A 380 13.87 20.94 20.38
C PRO A 380 14.04 21.04 18.86
N THR A 381 13.82 19.93 18.16
CA THR A 381 13.35 20.00 16.78
C THR A 381 11.84 20.08 16.81
N ALA A 382 11.26 21.25 16.48
CA ALA A 382 9.84 21.37 16.15
C ALA A 382 9.42 20.28 15.14
N LEU A 383 8.17 19.79 15.19
CA LEU A 383 7.64 18.83 14.19
C LEU A 383 8.11 19.24 12.80
N SER A 384 8.83 18.32 12.17
CA SER A 384 9.34 18.55 10.84
C SER A 384 8.20 18.47 9.83
N GLY A 385 8.39 19.04 8.64
CA GLY A 385 7.43 18.80 7.55
C GLY A 385 7.22 17.31 7.26
N ALA A 386 8.23 16.47 7.53
CA ALA A 386 8.14 15.03 7.28
C ALA A 386 7.18 14.32 8.25
N ASP A 387 7.04 14.83 9.47
CA ASP A 387 6.11 14.28 10.45
C ASP A 387 4.66 14.64 10.11
N PHE A 388 4.43 15.87 9.64
CA PHE A 388 3.13 16.29 9.10
C PHE A 388 2.78 15.54 7.81
N LEU A 389 3.75 15.24 6.95
CA LEU A 389 3.53 14.39 5.78
C LEU A 389 3.05 12.99 6.20
N LYS A 390 3.71 12.34 7.15
CA LYS A 390 3.27 11.03 7.68
C LYS A 390 1.86 11.09 8.27
N ALA A 391 1.52 12.17 8.98
CA ALA A 391 0.17 12.37 9.50
C ALA A 391 -0.86 12.52 8.36
N ALA A 392 -0.50 13.23 7.29
CA ALA A 392 -1.33 13.38 6.10
C ALA A 392 -1.54 12.05 5.36
N GLU A 393 -0.48 11.25 5.19
CA GLU A 393 -0.54 9.90 4.60
C GLU A 393 -1.46 8.99 5.42
N SER A 394 -1.32 9.03 6.75
CA SER A 394 -2.17 8.25 7.67
C SER A 394 -3.63 8.68 7.58
N ALA A 395 -3.92 9.98 7.56
CA ALA A 395 -5.27 10.49 7.44
C ALA A 395 -5.90 10.17 6.07
N LEU A 396 -5.10 10.20 4.99
CA LEU A 396 -5.56 9.79 3.67
C LEU A 396 -5.90 8.29 3.64
N ALA A 397 -5.05 7.46 4.23
CA ALA A 397 -5.27 6.02 4.38
C ALA A 397 -6.55 5.69 5.14
N THR A 398 -6.87 6.49 6.17
CA THR A 398 -8.14 6.38 6.90
C THR A 398 -9.29 7.15 6.24
N GLY A 399 -9.12 7.66 5.01
CA GLY A 399 -10.08 8.43 4.20
C GLY A 399 -10.60 9.72 4.83
N GLU A 400 -9.88 10.25 5.80
CA GLU A 400 -10.10 11.55 6.42
C GLU A 400 -9.50 12.65 5.52
N PHE A 401 -10.14 12.94 4.38
CA PHE A 401 -9.61 13.87 3.38
C PHE A 401 -9.35 15.28 3.93
N MET A 402 -10.22 15.79 4.80
CA MET A 402 -10.09 17.12 5.41
C MET A 402 -8.87 17.20 6.35
N PRO A 403 -8.70 16.29 7.34
CA PRO A 403 -7.45 16.20 8.10
C PRO A 403 -6.21 15.98 7.25
N ALA A 404 -6.26 15.08 6.25
CA ALA A 404 -5.14 14.80 5.36
C ALA A 404 -4.67 16.07 4.62
N GLU A 405 -5.60 16.84 4.08
CA GLU A 405 -5.30 18.12 3.43
C GLU A 405 -4.72 19.14 4.41
N LYS A 406 -5.30 19.28 5.61
CA LYS A 406 -4.80 20.18 6.66
C LYS A 406 -3.34 19.85 7.03
N TYR A 407 -3.03 18.57 7.27
CA TYR A 407 -1.67 18.14 7.60
C TYR A 407 -0.69 18.35 6.43
N ALA A 408 -1.11 18.05 5.21
CA ALA A 408 -0.25 18.25 4.03
C ALA A 408 0.02 19.75 3.77
N LEU A 409 -0.95 20.63 3.99
CA LEU A 409 -0.74 22.08 3.90
C LEU A 409 0.25 22.58 4.97
N GLU A 410 0.19 22.03 6.18
CA GLU A 410 1.15 22.36 7.24
C GLU A 410 2.55 21.82 6.92
N ALA A 411 2.67 20.60 6.38
CA ALA A 411 3.94 20.05 5.87
C ALA A 411 4.56 20.95 4.79
N LEU A 412 3.75 21.50 3.88
CA LEU A 412 4.21 22.46 2.88
C LEU A 412 4.69 23.77 3.50
N ARG A 413 3.95 24.30 4.48
CA ARG A 413 4.33 25.53 5.17
C ARG A 413 5.69 25.37 5.84
N ARG A 414 5.91 24.27 6.56
CA ARG A 414 7.16 23.96 7.29
C ARG A 414 8.35 23.71 6.37
N THR A 415 8.11 23.28 5.13
CA THR A 415 9.15 23.04 4.12
C THR A 415 9.38 24.23 3.18
N SER A 416 8.63 25.33 3.36
CA SER A 416 8.80 26.54 2.53
C SER A 416 10.02 27.37 2.92
N ASP A 417 10.34 27.39 4.22
CA ASP A 417 11.46 28.16 4.76
C ASP A 417 12.69 27.28 5.05
N ALA A 418 12.54 25.94 4.95
CA ALA A 418 13.59 24.97 5.21
C ALA A 418 14.39 24.66 3.94
N GLY A 419 15.69 24.99 3.95
CA GLY A 419 16.60 24.64 2.86
C GLY A 419 17.13 23.20 2.96
N GLY A 420 17.55 22.65 1.82
CA GLY A 420 18.26 21.37 1.74
C GLY A 420 17.45 20.21 1.15
N ALA A 421 18.15 19.16 0.74
CA ALA A 421 17.60 18.07 -0.06
C ALA A 421 16.43 17.32 0.62
N ASN A 422 16.48 17.14 1.95
CA ASN A 422 15.42 16.48 2.70
C ASN A 422 14.14 17.32 2.74
N ALA A 423 14.25 18.64 2.97
CA ALA A 423 13.09 19.53 2.96
C ALA A 423 12.45 19.63 1.58
N THR A 424 13.27 19.71 0.51
CA THR A 424 12.79 19.66 -0.88
C THR A 424 12.11 18.33 -1.19
N ARG A 425 12.62 17.20 -0.66
CA ARG A 425 12.00 15.88 -0.86
C ARG A 425 10.63 15.81 -0.19
N THR A 426 10.55 16.16 1.08
CA THR A 426 9.29 16.22 1.82
C THR A 426 8.29 17.15 1.14
N ARG A 427 8.73 18.32 0.65
CA ARG A 427 7.88 19.23 -0.12
C ARG A 427 7.33 18.57 -1.38
N ALA A 428 8.17 17.86 -2.14
CA ALA A 428 7.78 17.16 -3.36
C ALA A 428 6.76 16.04 -3.10
N GLU A 429 7.01 15.22 -2.07
CA GLU A 429 6.10 14.14 -1.64
C GLU A 429 4.76 14.71 -1.16
N THR A 430 4.79 15.81 -0.40
CA THR A 430 3.59 16.49 0.09
C THR A 430 2.76 17.09 -1.05
N LEU A 431 3.40 17.73 -2.03
CA LEU A 431 2.73 18.24 -3.22
C LEU A 431 2.07 17.10 -4.02
N SER A 432 2.75 15.97 -4.15
CA SER A 432 2.22 14.80 -4.83
C SER A 432 1.01 14.20 -4.08
N LEU A 433 1.07 14.11 -2.74
CA LEU A 433 -0.06 13.70 -1.90
C LEU A 433 -1.28 14.64 -2.07
N LEU A 434 -1.05 15.95 -2.11
CA LEU A 434 -2.10 16.95 -2.38
C LEU A 434 -2.68 16.84 -3.79
N GLY A 435 -1.86 16.41 -4.76
CA GLY A 435 -2.34 16.06 -6.10
C GLY A 435 -3.31 14.87 -6.08
N ASN A 436 -3.01 13.83 -5.30
CA ASN A 436 -3.92 12.69 -5.10
C ASN A 436 -5.22 13.12 -4.42
N LEU A 437 -5.14 13.91 -3.34
CA LEU A 437 -6.31 14.46 -2.65
C LEU A 437 -7.21 15.26 -3.60
N ALA A 438 -6.61 16.09 -4.45
CA ALA A 438 -7.36 16.85 -5.45
C ALA A 438 -8.07 15.94 -6.46
N LEU A 439 -7.47 14.83 -6.90
CA LEU A 439 -8.15 13.84 -7.74
C LEU A 439 -9.34 13.20 -7.03
N TYR A 440 -9.20 12.81 -5.75
CA TYR A 440 -10.31 12.25 -4.97
C TYR A 440 -11.46 13.24 -4.75
N GLN A 441 -11.14 14.52 -4.64
CA GLN A 441 -12.13 15.60 -4.55
C GLN A 441 -12.69 16.03 -5.92
N ASN A 442 -12.35 15.32 -7.00
CA ASN A 442 -12.73 15.63 -8.38
C ASN A 442 -12.32 17.06 -8.81
N GLN A 443 -11.10 17.46 -8.45
CA GLN A 443 -10.46 18.74 -8.80
C GLN A 443 -9.21 18.52 -9.68
N PRO A 444 -9.37 18.11 -10.96
CA PRO A 444 -8.22 17.73 -11.78
C PRO A 444 -7.27 18.89 -12.09
N ASP A 445 -7.75 20.14 -12.14
CA ASP A 445 -6.90 21.31 -12.34
C ASP A 445 -5.94 21.55 -11.17
N ALA A 446 -6.45 21.38 -9.94
CA ALA A 446 -5.61 21.45 -8.75
C ALA A 446 -4.60 20.30 -8.74
N ALA A 447 -5.02 19.09 -9.10
CA ALA A 447 -4.13 17.93 -9.21
C ALA A 447 -2.99 18.17 -10.22
N LEU A 448 -3.30 18.64 -11.43
CA LEU A 448 -2.32 18.98 -12.46
C LEU A 448 -1.29 19.99 -11.96
N ALA A 449 -1.73 21.05 -11.29
CA ALA A 449 -0.85 22.08 -10.75
C ALA A 449 0.08 21.51 -9.66
N ARG A 450 -0.45 20.68 -8.75
CA ARG A 450 0.33 20.08 -7.65
C ARG A 450 1.34 19.05 -8.14
N PHE A 451 0.95 18.17 -9.09
CA PHE A 451 1.89 17.20 -9.66
C PHE A 451 3.03 17.85 -10.45
N ARG A 452 2.76 18.92 -11.22
CA ARG A 452 3.81 19.68 -11.91
C ARG A 452 4.79 20.34 -10.92
N GLN A 453 4.28 20.92 -9.84
CA GLN A 453 5.15 21.48 -8.79
C GLN A 453 5.97 20.38 -8.09
N ALA A 454 5.37 19.23 -7.79
CA ALA A 454 6.09 18.09 -7.23
C ALA A 454 7.21 17.63 -8.17
N ALA A 455 6.94 17.55 -9.48
CA ALA A 455 7.91 17.13 -10.49
C ALA A 455 9.10 18.10 -10.55
N GLN A 456 8.85 19.42 -10.50
CA GLN A 456 9.91 20.43 -10.42
C GLN A 456 10.81 20.25 -9.19
N ASN A 457 10.23 19.93 -8.02
CA ASN A 457 11.01 19.69 -6.81
C ASN A 457 11.83 18.39 -6.89
N PHE A 458 11.28 17.32 -7.45
CA PHE A 458 12.03 16.07 -7.67
C PHE A 458 13.11 16.20 -8.75
N GLU A 459 12.90 17.05 -9.76
CA GLU A 459 13.91 17.38 -10.77
C GLU A 459 15.11 18.09 -10.13
N ALA A 460 14.87 19.04 -9.22
CA ALA A 460 15.92 19.71 -8.45
C ALA A 460 16.74 18.74 -7.57
N LEU A 461 16.13 17.61 -7.17
CA LEU A 461 16.78 16.53 -6.42
C LEU A 461 17.46 15.48 -7.31
N GLN A 462 17.42 15.64 -8.63
CA GLN A 462 17.93 14.66 -9.60
C GLN A 462 17.32 13.26 -9.40
N LEU A 463 16.00 13.20 -9.15
CA LEU A 463 15.23 11.96 -9.00
C LEU A 463 14.37 11.69 -10.25
N PRO A 464 14.98 11.26 -11.39
CA PRO A 464 14.28 11.16 -12.68
C PRO A 464 13.09 10.20 -12.65
N SER A 465 13.16 9.13 -11.85
CA SER A 465 12.05 8.17 -11.72
C SER A 465 10.81 8.78 -11.07
N ALA A 466 10.98 9.66 -10.08
CA ALA A 466 9.86 10.35 -9.44
C ALA A 466 9.24 11.39 -10.37
N VAL A 467 10.09 12.14 -11.09
CA VAL A 467 9.66 13.10 -12.12
C VAL A 467 8.82 12.40 -13.20
N ALA A 468 9.37 11.32 -13.80
CA ALA A 468 8.71 10.64 -14.90
C ALA A 468 7.32 10.09 -14.51
N ARG A 469 7.17 9.59 -13.28
CA ARG A 469 5.88 9.13 -12.74
C ARG A 469 4.86 10.27 -12.63
N LEU A 470 5.29 11.44 -12.15
CA LEU A 470 4.43 12.61 -12.03
C LEU A 470 4.00 13.17 -13.39
N LEU A 471 4.93 13.24 -14.35
CA LEU A 471 4.63 13.68 -15.71
C LEU A 471 3.66 12.71 -16.41
N SER A 472 3.82 11.39 -16.19
CA SER A 472 2.87 10.38 -16.70
C SER A 472 1.48 10.54 -16.07
N ALA A 473 1.40 10.80 -14.77
CA ALA A 473 0.14 11.08 -14.09
C ALA A 473 -0.55 12.35 -14.63
N VAL A 474 0.22 13.43 -14.86
CA VAL A 474 -0.25 14.67 -15.51
C VAL A 474 -0.80 14.37 -16.90
N ALA A 475 -0.05 13.63 -17.72
CA ALA A 475 -0.47 13.26 -19.07
C ALA A 475 -1.77 12.45 -19.08
N LYS A 476 -1.95 11.53 -18.13
CA LYS A 476 -3.16 10.73 -18.01
C LYS A 476 -4.40 11.59 -17.73
N ILE A 477 -4.30 12.55 -16.82
CA ILE A 477 -5.39 13.52 -16.55
C ILE A 477 -5.72 14.34 -17.81
N LEU A 478 -4.69 14.73 -18.58
CA LEU A 478 -4.87 15.47 -19.83
C LEU A 478 -5.55 14.61 -20.91
N ILE A 479 -5.19 13.32 -21.02
CA ILE A 479 -5.83 12.35 -21.94
C ILE A 479 -7.31 12.16 -21.59
N GLU A 480 -7.65 12.00 -20.31
CA GLU A 480 -9.04 11.89 -19.84
C GLU A 480 -9.88 13.13 -20.24
N ARG A 481 -9.23 14.30 -20.30
CA ARG A 481 -9.81 15.57 -20.76
C ARG A 481 -9.71 15.79 -22.27
N GLN A 482 -9.28 14.78 -23.03
CA GLN A 482 -9.06 14.82 -24.48
C GLN A 482 -8.02 15.88 -24.93
N GLN A 483 -7.15 16.34 -24.02
CA GLN A 483 -6.07 17.29 -24.30
C GLN A 483 -4.79 16.54 -24.72
N PHE A 484 -4.85 15.85 -25.85
CA PHE A 484 -3.77 14.96 -26.28
C PHE A 484 -2.45 15.67 -26.60
N GLY A 485 -2.48 16.90 -27.14
CA GLY A 485 -1.26 17.66 -27.44
C GLY A 485 -0.40 17.89 -26.19
N PRO A 486 -0.91 18.61 -25.18
CA PRO A 486 -0.21 18.77 -23.90
C PRO A 486 0.15 17.42 -23.24
N ALA A 487 -0.69 16.39 -23.36
CA ALA A 487 -0.37 15.07 -22.80
C ALA A 487 0.87 14.44 -23.47
N ILE A 488 1.01 14.57 -24.79
CA ILE A 488 2.16 14.08 -25.54
C ILE A 488 3.43 14.81 -25.11
N ASP A 489 3.38 16.13 -24.92
CA ASP A 489 4.54 16.91 -24.46
C ASP A 489 5.03 16.41 -23.08
N GLU A 490 4.12 16.17 -22.14
CA GLU A 490 4.44 15.65 -20.80
C GLU A 490 4.99 14.21 -20.86
N LEU A 491 4.44 13.36 -21.73
CA LEU A 491 4.93 11.98 -21.93
C LEU A 491 6.30 11.95 -22.62
N GLN A 492 6.57 12.84 -23.58
CA GLN A 492 7.90 12.99 -24.17
C GLN A 492 8.92 13.44 -23.12
N ALA A 493 8.56 14.39 -22.26
CA ALA A 493 9.40 14.79 -21.13
C ALA A 493 9.64 13.61 -20.17
N ALA A 494 8.62 12.80 -19.87
CA ALA A 494 8.75 11.60 -19.04
C ALA A 494 9.68 10.54 -19.65
N VAL A 495 9.55 10.25 -20.96
CA VAL A 495 10.45 9.34 -21.69
C VAL A 495 11.87 9.86 -21.70
N ALA A 496 12.08 11.18 -21.78
CA ALA A 496 13.43 11.75 -21.72
C ALA A 496 14.11 11.51 -20.35
N ARG A 497 13.35 11.43 -19.25
CA ARG A 497 13.88 11.10 -17.91
C ARG A 497 14.12 9.61 -17.74
N LEU A 498 13.25 8.77 -18.30
CA LEU A 498 13.38 7.32 -18.27
C LEU A 498 13.32 6.72 -19.69
N PRO A 499 14.41 6.81 -20.48
CA PRO A 499 14.40 6.35 -21.87
C PRO A 499 14.27 4.83 -22.02
N SER A 500 14.53 4.07 -20.96
CA SER A 500 14.41 2.62 -20.95
C SER A 500 13.05 2.13 -20.46
N GLU A 501 12.16 3.02 -20.00
CA GLU A 501 10.90 2.61 -19.35
C GLU A 501 9.81 2.30 -20.39
N PRO A 502 9.42 1.03 -20.58
CA PRO A 502 8.48 0.65 -21.62
C PRO A 502 7.06 1.17 -21.36
N SER A 503 6.64 1.27 -20.09
CA SER A 503 5.27 1.69 -19.76
C SER A 503 4.96 3.10 -20.27
N ILE A 504 5.87 4.05 -20.02
CA ILE A 504 5.73 5.45 -20.42
C ILE A 504 5.79 5.59 -21.96
N LYS A 505 6.64 4.80 -22.62
CA LYS A 505 6.68 4.74 -24.08
C LYS A 505 5.38 4.24 -24.69
N ARG A 506 4.75 3.21 -24.11
CA ARG A 506 3.43 2.73 -24.56
C ARG A 506 2.37 3.81 -24.39
N GLU A 507 2.36 4.51 -23.26
CA GLU A 507 1.44 5.64 -23.02
C GLU A 507 1.62 6.73 -24.08
N LEU A 508 2.87 7.12 -24.38
CA LEU A 508 3.19 8.07 -25.46
C LEU A 508 2.70 7.59 -26.83
N ALA A 509 2.96 6.32 -27.16
CA ALA A 509 2.54 5.75 -28.44
C ALA A 509 1.01 5.68 -28.57
N ASN A 510 0.29 5.33 -27.48
CA ASN A 510 -1.16 5.34 -27.44
C ASN A 510 -1.72 6.78 -27.59
N ALA A 511 -1.10 7.77 -26.95
CA ALA A 511 -1.52 9.17 -27.10
C ALA A 511 -1.31 9.69 -28.54
N LEU A 512 -0.19 9.33 -29.18
CA LEU A 512 0.07 9.63 -30.59
C LEU A 512 -0.94 8.95 -31.52
N TRP A 513 -1.30 7.69 -31.22
CA TRP A 513 -2.33 6.99 -31.97
C TRP A 513 -3.69 7.68 -31.86
N ALA A 514 -4.10 8.12 -30.67
CA ALA A 514 -5.38 8.79 -30.45
C ALA A 514 -5.56 10.07 -31.28
N ILE A 515 -4.46 10.75 -31.67
CA ILE A 515 -4.48 11.92 -32.57
C ILE A 515 -4.20 11.58 -34.04
N GLY A 516 -4.19 10.29 -34.41
CA GLY A 516 -3.99 9.81 -35.77
C GLY A 516 -2.52 9.78 -36.22
N GLN A 517 -1.54 9.99 -35.33
CA GLN A 517 -0.11 9.87 -35.66
C GLN A 517 0.33 8.40 -35.65
N LEU A 518 -0.16 7.61 -36.61
CA LEU A 518 0.02 6.16 -36.66
C LEU A 518 1.50 5.75 -36.81
N ASN A 519 2.26 6.38 -37.70
CA ASN A 519 3.65 6.02 -37.96
C ASN A 519 4.58 6.30 -36.76
N PRO A 520 4.54 7.49 -36.12
CA PRO A 520 5.26 7.73 -34.87
C PRO A 520 4.90 6.72 -33.77
N ALA A 521 3.61 6.40 -33.59
CA ALA A 521 3.16 5.42 -32.61
C ALA A 521 3.77 4.02 -32.87
N ILE A 522 3.71 3.52 -34.11
CA ILE A 522 4.34 2.24 -34.49
C ILE A 522 5.85 2.26 -34.21
N ALA A 523 6.55 3.35 -34.52
CA ALA A 523 7.99 3.45 -34.29
C ALA A 523 8.34 3.34 -32.80
N ILE A 524 7.54 3.95 -31.93
CA ILE A 524 7.73 3.83 -30.47
C ILE A 524 7.41 2.41 -30.00
N PHE A 525 6.32 1.79 -30.46
CA PHE A 525 6.02 0.39 -30.12
C PHE A 525 7.10 -0.58 -30.59
N ASN A 526 7.70 -0.35 -31.76
CA ASN A 526 8.87 -1.12 -32.19
C ASN A 526 10.01 -0.99 -31.18
N SER A 527 10.30 0.23 -30.70
CA SER A 527 11.34 0.45 -29.70
C SER A 527 11.06 -0.24 -28.36
N VAL A 528 9.78 -0.34 -27.97
CA VAL A 528 9.34 -1.09 -26.78
C VAL A 528 9.59 -2.58 -27.01
N LEU A 529 9.13 -3.13 -28.12
CA LEU A 529 9.23 -4.55 -28.45
C LEU A 529 10.67 -5.00 -28.75
N THR A 530 11.60 -4.08 -29.04
CA THR A 530 13.04 -4.40 -29.07
C THR A 530 13.58 -4.74 -27.67
N VAL A 531 13.07 -4.08 -26.62
CA VAL A 531 13.51 -4.28 -25.23
C VAL A 531 12.69 -5.40 -24.57
N THR A 532 11.39 -5.43 -24.82
CA THR A 532 10.44 -6.40 -24.27
C THR A 532 9.67 -7.08 -25.41
N PRO A 533 10.26 -8.08 -26.10
CA PRO A 533 9.65 -8.69 -27.30
C PRO A 533 8.29 -9.35 -27.08
N ASP A 534 8.07 -9.86 -25.87
CA ASP A 534 6.84 -10.56 -25.47
C ASP A 534 5.93 -9.70 -24.57
N ASP A 535 5.90 -8.38 -24.75
CA ASP A 535 4.91 -7.51 -24.09
C ASP A 535 3.56 -7.59 -24.83
N PRO A 536 2.53 -8.25 -24.25
CA PRO A 536 1.26 -8.46 -24.94
C PRO A 536 0.52 -7.15 -25.20
N ALA A 537 0.66 -6.14 -24.33
CA ALA A 537 -0.02 -4.87 -24.48
C ALA A 537 0.59 -4.05 -25.62
N ALA A 538 1.93 -4.04 -25.74
CA ALA A 538 2.61 -3.39 -26.85
C ALA A 538 2.30 -4.09 -28.19
N LEU A 539 2.28 -5.43 -28.22
CA LEU A 539 1.88 -6.21 -29.40
C LEU A 539 0.42 -5.91 -29.81
N VAL A 540 -0.52 -5.89 -28.86
CA VAL A 540 -1.91 -5.54 -29.12
C VAL A 540 -2.03 -4.14 -29.70
N SER A 541 -1.45 -3.12 -29.06
CA SER A 541 -1.57 -1.74 -29.55
C SER A 541 -0.93 -1.59 -30.94
N ARG A 542 0.26 -2.15 -31.17
CA ARG A 542 0.90 -2.10 -32.49
C ARG A 542 0.09 -2.83 -33.55
N GLY A 543 -0.43 -4.02 -33.23
CA GLY A 543 -1.27 -4.82 -34.12
C GLY A 543 -2.56 -4.10 -34.50
N ARG A 544 -3.21 -3.41 -33.56
CA ARG A 544 -4.39 -2.58 -33.82
C ARG A 544 -4.09 -1.43 -34.77
N ILE A 545 -2.99 -0.70 -34.54
CA ILE A 545 -2.57 0.41 -35.42
C ILE A 545 -2.20 -0.11 -36.82
N ARG A 546 -1.51 -1.25 -36.90
CA ARG A 546 -1.16 -1.89 -38.18
C ARG A 546 -2.40 -2.32 -38.96
N ALA A 547 -3.41 -2.90 -38.29
CA ALA A 547 -4.68 -3.24 -38.92
C ALA A 547 -5.39 -1.99 -39.47
N GLU A 548 -5.37 -0.88 -38.73
CA GLU A 548 -5.94 0.40 -39.16
C GLU A 548 -5.23 0.99 -40.40
N ARG A 549 -3.92 0.76 -40.51
CA ARG A 549 -3.05 1.17 -41.64
C ARG A 549 -3.04 0.16 -42.80
N GLU A 550 -3.89 -0.87 -42.75
CA GLU A 550 -3.98 -1.95 -43.75
C GLU A 550 -2.70 -2.79 -43.89
N ASP A 551 -1.81 -2.77 -42.89
CA ASP A 551 -0.64 -3.66 -42.79
C ASP A 551 -1.06 -5.01 -42.20
N ALA A 552 -1.92 -5.70 -42.95
CA ALA A 552 -2.77 -6.77 -42.46
C ALA A 552 -2.00 -8.01 -41.97
N ALA A 553 -0.95 -8.41 -42.67
CA ALA A 553 -0.15 -9.58 -42.30
C ALA A 553 0.59 -9.36 -40.98
N ALA A 554 1.29 -8.22 -40.85
CA ALA A 554 2.04 -7.88 -39.65
C ALA A 554 1.11 -7.60 -38.45
N ALA A 555 -0.09 -7.03 -38.70
CA ALA A 555 -1.11 -6.88 -37.68
C ALA A 555 -1.58 -8.24 -37.13
N LEU A 556 -1.85 -9.19 -38.01
CA LEU A 556 -2.31 -10.52 -37.62
C LEU A 556 -1.24 -11.27 -36.81
N GLU A 557 0.04 -11.17 -37.21
CA GLU A 557 1.18 -11.73 -36.47
C GLU A 557 1.24 -11.20 -35.03
N ASP A 558 1.20 -9.87 -34.85
CA ASP A 558 1.25 -9.24 -33.53
C ASP A 558 0.08 -9.68 -32.63
N LEU A 559 -1.14 -9.70 -33.19
CA LEU A 559 -2.35 -10.01 -32.46
C LEU A 559 -2.45 -11.50 -32.09
N LEU A 560 -1.92 -12.40 -32.94
CA LEU A 560 -1.82 -13.82 -32.64
C LEU A 560 -0.78 -14.06 -31.53
N ARG A 561 0.40 -13.46 -31.65
CA ARG A 561 1.45 -13.59 -30.63
C ARG A 561 0.98 -13.08 -29.27
N ALA A 562 0.28 -11.94 -29.23
CA ALA A 562 -0.30 -11.43 -27.99
C ALA A 562 -1.33 -12.39 -27.37
N ALA A 563 -2.16 -13.05 -28.20
CA ALA A 563 -3.16 -14.00 -27.73
C ALA A 563 -2.55 -15.32 -27.25
N GLU A 564 -1.42 -15.75 -27.83
CA GLU A 564 -0.64 -16.89 -27.33
C GLU A 564 -0.05 -16.60 -25.94
N LEU A 565 0.52 -15.40 -25.77
CA LEU A 565 1.13 -14.98 -24.50
C LEU A 565 0.09 -14.75 -23.41
N ASN A 566 -1.05 -14.15 -23.77
CA ASN A 566 -2.14 -13.89 -22.86
C ASN A 566 -3.50 -14.06 -23.56
N PRO A 567 -4.14 -15.23 -23.44
CA PRO A 567 -5.45 -15.47 -24.05
C PRO A 567 -6.55 -14.48 -23.63
N MET A 568 -6.40 -13.80 -22.49
CA MET A 568 -7.37 -12.80 -22.01
C MET A 568 -7.39 -11.52 -22.83
N VAL A 569 -6.39 -11.26 -23.69
CA VAL A 569 -6.46 -10.12 -24.62
C VAL A 569 -7.65 -10.24 -25.58
N LEU A 570 -8.15 -11.46 -25.82
CA LEU A 570 -9.33 -11.71 -26.65
C LEU A 570 -10.66 -11.48 -25.92
N ALA A 571 -10.63 -11.15 -24.63
CA ALA A 571 -11.79 -10.67 -23.88
C ALA A 571 -12.07 -9.18 -24.16
N ASP A 572 -11.16 -8.46 -24.85
CA ASP A 572 -11.38 -7.10 -25.32
C ASP A 572 -12.01 -7.10 -26.73
N PRO A 573 -13.22 -6.51 -26.91
CA PRO A 573 -13.84 -6.35 -28.23
C PRO A 573 -12.95 -5.65 -29.26
N ALA A 574 -12.12 -4.68 -28.83
CA ALA A 574 -11.26 -3.91 -29.72
C ALA A 574 -10.12 -4.76 -30.32
N VAL A 575 -9.62 -5.76 -29.58
CA VAL A 575 -8.59 -6.68 -30.06
C VAL A 575 -9.16 -7.60 -31.12
N ARG A 576 -10.37 -8.15 -30.88
CA ARG A 576 -11.07 -8.97 -31.88
C ARG A 576 -11.45 -8.18 -33.13
N ALA A 577 -11.88 -6.95 -32.97
CA ALA A 577 -12.15 -6.02 -34.06
C ALA A 577 -10.92 -5.80 -34.96
N ALA A 578 -9.75 -5.55 -34.36
CA ALA A 578 -8.50 -5.42 -35.12
C ALA A 578 -8.08 -6.73 -35.80
N ARG A 579 -8.27 -7.88 -35.14
CA ARG A 579 -8.05 -9.19 -35.78
C ARG A 579 -8.96 -9.40 -36.97
N ALA A 580 -10.23 -9.02 -36.87
CA ALA A 580 -11.19 -9.09 -37.98
C ALA A 580 -10.73 -8.22 -39.17
N LEU A 581 -10.27 -6.99 -38.91
CA LEU A 581 -9.71 -6.10 -39.94
C LEU A 581 -8.45 -6.69 -40.59
N ALA A 582 -7.53 -7.24 -39.80
CA ALA A 582 -6.33 -7.88 -40.29
C ALA A 582 -6.66 -9.11 -41.15
N LEU A 583 -7.61 -9.95 -40.72
CA LEU A 583 -8.09 -11.11 -41.49
C LEU A 583 -8.73 -10.70 -42.82
N ALA A 584 -9.58 -9.67 -42.82
CA ALA A 584 -10.15 -9.12 -44.05
C ALA A 584 -9.09 -8.47 -44.95
N GLY A 585 -8.03 -7.93 -44.34
CA GLY A 585 -6.82 -7.43 -44.98
C GLY A 585 -6.06 -8.47 -45.80
N VAL A 586 -5.91 -9.67 -45.25
CA VAL A 586 -5.24 -10.81 -45.92
C VAL A 586 -6.18 -11.67 -46.78
N GLY A 587 -7.44 -11.25 -46.94
CA GLY A 587 -8.44 -11.94 -47.78
C GLY A 587 -9.20 -13.10 -47.11
N ARG A 588 -9.00 -13.33 -45.81
CA ARG A 588 -9.71 -14.37 -45.03
C ARG A 588 -11.06 -13.85 -44.53
N LEU A 589 -11.97 -13.55 -45.46
CA LEU A 589 -13.22 -12.83 -45.20
C LEU A 589 -14.19 -13.59 -44.27
N ASP A 590 -14.30 -14.91 -44.39
CA ASP A 590 -15.20 -15.70 -43.53
C ASP A 590 -14.78 -15.65 -42.06
N GLU A 591 -13.48 -15.77 -41.79
CA GLU A 591 -12.93 -15.68 -40.45
C GLU A 591 -13.02 -14.25 -39.89
N ALA A 592 -12.82 -13.24 -40.76
CA ALA A 592 -13.01 -11.84 -40.39
C ALA A 592 -14.46 -11.58 -39.95
N ALA A 593 -15.45 -12.10 -40.66
CA ALA A 593 -16.86 -11.96 -40.31
C ALA A 593 -17.19 -12.60 -38.95
N ILE A 594 -16.58 -13.76 -38.65
CA ILE A 594 -16.75 -14.43 -37.35
C ILE A 594 -16.19 -13.56 -36.22
N GLU A 595 -14.94 -13.08 -36.33
CA GLU A 595 -14.32 -12.25 -35.30
C GLU A 595 -15.05 -10.91 -35.12
N ALA A 596 -15.49 -10.27 -36.21
CA ALA A 596 -16.28 -9.04 -36.16
C ALA A 596 -17.63 -9.24 -35.44
N ARG A 597 -18.30 -10.36 -35.69
CA ARG A 597 -19.55 -10.72 -35.01
C ARG A 597 -19.32 -10.99 -33.52
N ILE A 598 -18.24 -11.67 -33.15
CA ILE A 598 -17.90 -11.88 -31.74
C ILE A 598 -17.62 -10.53 -31.06
N ALA A 599 -16.80 -9.68 -31.67
CA ALA A 599 -16.47 -8.36 -31.15
C ALA A 599 -17.73 -7.50 -30.89
N THR A 600 -18.65 -7.45 -31.87
CA THR A 600 -19.91 -6.69 -31.75
C THR A 600 -20.91 -7.34 -30.80
N SER A 601 -20.87 -8.66 -30.59
CA SER A 601 -21.69 -9.33 -29.57
C SER A 601 -21.20 -9.04 -28.15
N MET A 602 -19.88 -8.94 -27.95
CA MET A 602 -19.26 -8.59 -26.67
C MET A 602 -19.47 -7.12 -26.33
N GLY A 603 -19.40 -6.23 -27.34
CA GLY A 603 -19.63 -4.80 -27.19
C GLY A 603 -20.63 -4.27 -28.21
N PRO A 604 -21.96 -4.40 -27.97
CA PRO A 604 -22.98 -3.94 -28.92
C PRO A 604 -22.96 -2.43 -29.22
N ASN A 605 -22.37 -1.64 -28.32
CA ASN A 605 -22.22 -0.18 -28.42
C ASN A 605 -20.74 0.26 -28.45
N HIS A 606 -19.86 -0.61 -28.93
CA HIS A 606 -18.41 -0.38 -28.94
C HIS A 606 -17.95 0.19 -30.28
N GLY A 607 -17.59 1.48 -30.32
CA GLY A 607 -17.31 2.22 -31.55
C GLY A 607 -16.30 1.53 -32.45
N PRO A 608 -15.08 1.24 -31.98
CA PRO A 608 -14.07 0.55 -32.78
C PRO A 608 -14.50 -0.83 -33.30
N ALA A 609 -15.33 -1.57 -32.57
CA ALA A 609 -15.79 -2.89 -32.98
C ALA A 609 -16.85 -2.79 -34.09
N LEU A 610 -17.76 -1.83 -33.96
CA LEU A 610 -18.76 -1.52 -34.97
C LEU A 610 -18.12 -0.99 -36.26
N LEU A 611 -17.12 -0.10 -36.15
CA LEU A 611 -16.37 0.40 -37.30
C LEU A 611 -15.63 -0.73 -38.03
N ALA A 612 -14.92 -1.58 -37.29
CA ALA A 612 -14.24 -2.73 -37.86
C ALA A 612 -15.22 -3.66 -38.59
N ALA A 613 -16.36 -3.98 -37.96
CA ALA A 613 -17.39 -4.80 -38.56
C ALA A 613 -17.99 -4.16 -39.83
N ALA A 614 -18.19 -2.85 -39.85
CA ALA A 614 -18.62 -2.11 -41.03
C ALA A 614 -17.61 -2.26 -42.18
N GLN A 615 -16.31 -2.13 -41.88
CA GLN A 615 -15.24 -2.26 -42.87
C GLN A 615 -15.13 -3.69 -43.41
N VAL A 616 -15.33 -4.70 -42.57
CA VAL A 616 -15.38 -6.11 -42.99
C VAL A 616 -16.58 -6.36 -43.91
N ALA A 617 -17.79 -5.90 -43.53
CA ALA A 617 -19.00 -6.00 -44.35
C ALA A 617 -18.82 -5.34 -45.73
N LYS A 618 -18.20 -4.14 -45.76
CA LYS A 618 -17.86 -3.46 -47.02
C LYS A 618 -16.95 -4.30 -47.92
N ARG A 619 -15.92 -4.94 -47.35
CA ARG A 619 -15.00 -5.82 -48.12
C ARG A 619 -15.67 -7.10 -48.60
N MET A 620 -16.72 -7.55 -47.93
CA MET A 620 -17.56 -8.67 -48.35
C MET A 620 -18.62 -8.28 -49.40
N GLY A 621 -18.80 -6.99 -49.67
CA GLY A 621 -19.81 -6.48 -50.60
C GLY A 621 -21.20 -6.28 -49.99
N ASP A 622 -21.36 -6.43 -48.67
CA ASP A 622 -22.61 -6.17 -47.96
C ASP A 622 -22.72 -4.68 -47.60
N GLN A 623 -23.25 -3.90 -48.55
CA GLN A 623 -23.38 -2.45 -48.44
C GLN A 623 -24.39 -2.02 -47.37
N GLU A 624 -25.50 -2.73 -47.24
CA GLU A 624 -26.56 -2.43 -46.27
C GLU A 624 -26.04 -2.62 -44.84
N GLN A 625 -25.40 -3.76 -44.58
CA GLN A 625 -24.82 -4.02 -43.27
C GLN A 625 -23.66 -3.08 -42.95
N SER A 626 -22.81 -2.77 -43.94
CA SER A 626 -21.74 -1.77 -43.78
C SER A 626 -22.29 -0.41 -43.37
N TYR A 627 -23.38 0.06 -43.99
CA TYR A 627 -23.99 1.36 -43.67
C TYR A 627 -24.52 1.39 -42.23
N GLU A 628 -25.32 0.39 -41.84
CA GLU A 628 -25.91 0.36 -40.49
C GLU A 628 -24.85 0.26 -39.38
N LEU A 629 -23.81 -0.55 -39.60
CA LEU A 629 -22.72 -0.67 -38.63
C LEU A 629 -21.90 0.62 -38.55
N ALA A 630 -21.63 1.30 -39.66
CA ALA A 630 -20.93 2.59 -39.66
C ALA A 630 -21.74 3.68 -38.94
N ARG A 631 -23.06 3.71 -39.12
CA ARG A 631 -23.95 4.65 -38.44
C ARG A 631 -23.98 4.39 -36.93
N ARG A 632 -24.10 3.12 -36.54
CA ARG A 632 -24.01 2.74 -35.13
C ARG A 632 -22.63 3.06 -34.53
N ALA A 633 -21.55 2.93 -35.31
CA ALA A 633 -20.21 3.27 -34.85
C ALA A 633 -20.05 4.76 -34.55
N THR A 634 -20.69 5.65 -35.32
CA THR A 634 -20.66 7.10 -35.04
C THR A 634 -21.49 7.50 -33.82
N ASP A 635 -22.53 6.73 -33.50
CA ASP A 635 -23.39 6.95 -32.34
C ASP A 635 -22.87 6.23 -31.07
N ALA A 636 -21.83 5.41 -31.22
CA ALA A 636 -21.31 4.56 -30.16
C ALA A 636 -20.61 5.36 -29.06
N SER A 637 -20.79 4.94 -27.81
CA SER A 637 -20.22 5.64 -26.64
C SER A 637 -19.29 4.79 -25.78
N SER A 638 -19.02 3.52 -26.12
CA SER A 638 -18.32 2.59 -25.23
C SER A 638 -17.22 1.74 -25.89
N PRO A 639 -16.01 2.30 -26.14
CA PRO A 639 -15.69 3.71 -26.15
C PRO A 639 -16.13 4.36 -27.47
N GLN A 640 -16.09 5.69 -27.50
CA GLN A 640 -16.23 6.47 -28.72
C GLN A 640 -15.04 6.21 -29.66
N LEU A 641 -15.24 6.46 -30.95
CA LEU A 641 -14.18 6.43 -31.95
C LEU A 641 -13.18 7.58 -31.70
N PHE A 642 -11.90 7.33 -31.99
CA PHE A 642 -10.94 8.43 -32.07
C PHE A 642 -11.32 9.39 -33.21
N PRO A 643 -10.87 10.66 -33.19
CA PRO A 643 -11.25 11.64 -34.20
C PRO A 643 -11.02 11.17 -35.64
N HIS A 644 -9.89 10.51 -35.92
CA HIS A 644 -9.57 10.00 -37.26
C HIS A 644 -10.41 8.77 -37.64
N GLU A 645 -10.73 7.90 -36.68
CA GLU A 645 -11.64 6.77 -36.87
C GLU A 645 -13.08 7.25 -37.11
N PHE A 646 -13.51 8.30 -36.40
CA PHE A 646 -14.83 8.92 -36.58
C PHE A 646 -14.98 9.53 -37.98
N VAL A 647 -13.95 10.21 -38.47
CA VAL A 647 -13.92 10.70 -39.87
C VAL A 647 -14.05 9.53 -40.83
N ARG A 648 -13.32 8.43 -40.60
CA ARG A 648 -13.39 7.23 -41.44
C ARG A 648 -14.79 6.60 -41.44
N ALA A 649 -15.43 6.47 -40.27
CA ALA A 649 -16.80 5.98 -40.14
C ALA A 649 -17.78 6.87 -40.91
N ARG A 650 -17.67 8.20 -40.78
CA ARG A 650 -18.50 9.15 -41.53
C ARG A 650 -18.28 9.05 -43.04
N THR A 651 -17.05 8.90 -43.51
CA THR A 651 -16.77 8.73 -44.94
C THR A 651 -17.45 7.49 -45.52
N MET A 652 -17.61 6.42 -44.74
CA MET A 652 -18.33 5.22 -45.17
C MET A 652 -19.84 5.47 -45.36
N LEU A 653 -20.44 6.43 -44.65
CA LEU A 653 -21.84 6.81 -44.82
C LEU A 653 -22.11 7.60 -46.09
N PHE A 654 -21.09 8.25 -46.66
CA PHE A 654 -21.22 9.09 -47.87
C PHE A 654 -20.74 8.41 -49.16
N ASN A 655 -20.04 7.28 -49.06
CA ASN A 655 -19.44 6.54 -50.18
C ASN A 655 -20.17 5.22 -50.51
N LEU A 656 -21.43 5.10 -50.07
CA LEU A 656 -22.37 4.04 -50.41
C LEU A 656 -23.53 4.69 -51.18
#